data_AF-A0A0B8Z920-F1
#
_entry.id   AF-A0A0B8Z920-F1
#
_cell.length_a   1.000
_cell.length_b   1.000
_cell.length_c   1.000
_cell.angle_alpha   90.00
_cell.angle_beta   90.00
_cell.angle_gamma   90.00
#
_symmetry.space_group_name_H-M   'P 1'
#
loop_
_entity.id
_entity.type
_entity.pdbx_description
1 polymer ?
#
loop_
_entity_poly.entity_id
_entity_poly.type
_entity_poly.pdbx_seq_one_letter_code
_entity_poly.pdbx_strand_id
1 'polypeptide(L)'
;MIGLVLAGLMASALLVQLTISRPWLSVTFAADETGAIHAAPAPGLDRSLTGPAQVTALLGNDEHRVVIEAGDLIEEPDTLATYADMGRFFARQSALAGLVSGQSVSIETMDGNALRQTRVSPARMRPISDLPPAFWVQMLVGLSSFLIGGWVWALRRYDPAARLFALASLGMLFFTFPAALYSTRELAIDGGLFRGLSVMNHGGALLFGAAMIALLLRYPTPLVPARWLWVPFVLFGAWWFADSMQVFNGPPAGSHLPTMLEMLGILLAAAVQYWRSRGDPAARAVVRWFGLSVAVGAGAFVFTVIAPSLVGLTPGLPQGYAFAFFLLIHIGMAIGVARYRLFDLDRWAFRILFYMTGAALLIAVDAALIWWIALERAPAFGLALVMVGFLYLPLRDIIARKLFRRDGEIEASFQDILAIALAEGEVERMDRWRGLLERVFQPLKIVAGQAVEASTVIEEGAALAIPATGPLPPLRLEHAMHGRRLFGSREQARASELCAILSQALASRFAHEQGAAEERQRITSDMHDNIGVQLLGALHSRDPVRKDELIRDTLADLREIINNSAGERLTLAELMADLRVEIADLLSSVGIGLVWQVDTQAELLPQSVAAMRSILREAVGNALRHAEATTVGIRLADGAGGLVLMVADDGKGFDPETATAGNGLRNMRSRATALNGAMTVSRGAAMGMRGTVIEVRFPREGVAA
;
A
#
# COMPACT_ATOMS: atom_id res chain seq x y z
N MET A 1 14.13 -3.92 -21.47
CA MET A 1 14.14 -2.50 -21.05
C MET A 1 15.30 -1.72 -21.63
N ILE A 2 16.56 -2.04 -21.29
CA ILE A 2 17.73 -1.30 -21.79
C ILE A 2 17.72 -1.18 -23.33
N GLY A 3 17.45 -2.28 -24.05
CA GLY A 3 17.35 -2.24 -25.52
C GLY A 3 16.25 -1.32 -26.07
N LEU A 4 15.11 -1.17 -25.39
CA LEU A 4 14.04 -0.25 -25.80
C LEU A 4 14.44 1.21 -25.57
N VAL A 5 15.11 1.49 -24.44
CA VAL A 5 15.63 2.83 -24.15
C VAL A 5 16.68 3.21 -25.20
N LEU A 6 17.62 2.31 -25.50
CA LEU A 6 18.64 2.54 -26.52
C LEU A 6 18.01 2.76 -27.90
N ALA A 7 17.00 1.95 -28.29
CA ALA A 7 16.29 2.14 -29.55
C ALA A 7 15.60 3.51 -29.64
N GLY A 8 14.93 3.94 -28.58
CA GLY A 8 14.29 5.26 -28.52
C GLY A 8 15.30 6.41 -28.62
N LEU A 9 16.41 6.33 -27.87
CA LEU A 9 17.48 7.33 -27.92
C LEU A 9 18.18 7.37 -29.29
N MET A 10 18.45 6.22 -29.90
CA MET A 10 19.00 6.16 -31.26
C MET A 10 18.04 6.76 -32.29
N ALA A 11 16.74 6.48 -32.18
CA ALA A 11 15.75 7.09 -33.05
C ALA A 11 15.70 8.62 -32.89
N SER A 12 15.75 9.13 -31.65
CA SER A 12 15.81 10.57 -31.38
C SER A 12 17.10 11.21 -31.90
N ALA A 13 18.25 10.56 -31.70
CA ALA A 13 19.53 11.03 -32.22
C ALA A 13 19.53 11.05 -33.75
N LEU A 14 18.96 10.02 -34.39
CA LEU A 14 18.80 9.97 -35.83
C LEU A 14 17.87 11.08 -36.34
N LEU A 15 16.75 11.33 -35.66
CA LEU A 15 15.83 12.42 -35.99
C LEU A 15 16.56 13.78 -35.94
N VAL A 16 17.24 14.09 -34.83
CA VAL A 16 18.01 15.33 -34.68
C VAL A 16 19.06 15.43 -35.78
N GLN A 17 19.83 14.35 -36.01
CA GLN A 17 20.87 14.32 -37.03
C GLN A 17 20.31 14.60 -38.43
N LEU A 18 19.18 13.97 -38.80
CA LEU A 18 18.53 14.15 -40.10
C LEU A 18 17.96 15.56 -40.29
N THR A 19 17.55 16.23 -39.21
CA THR A 19 17.05 17.61 -39.24
C THR A 19 18.20 18.61 -39.34
N ILE A 20 19.29 18.41 -38.59
CA ILE A 20 20.42 19.36 -38.59
C ILE A 20 21.36 19.20 -39.78
N SER A 21 21.41 18.02 -40.41
CA SER A 21 22.25 17.76 -41.58
C SER A 21 21.71 18.36 -42.88
N ARG A 22 20.73 19.26 -42.80
CA ARG A 22 20.10 19.90 -43.95
C ARG A 22 20.73 21.26 -44.21
N PRO A 23 20.85 21.67 -45.49
CA PRO A 23 21.22 23.04 -45.85
C PRO A 23 20.30 24.05 -45.15
N TRP A 24 20.90 25.11 -44.62
CA TRP A 24 20.21 26.12 -43.81
C TRP A 24 20.48 27.52 -44.35
N LEU A 25 19.44 28.25 -44.74
CA LEU A 25 19.55 29.60 -45.28
C LEU A 25 19.76 30.65 -44.20
N SER A 26 19.48 30.33 -42.93
CA SER A 26 19.48 31.27 -41.81
C SER A 26 18.46 32.40 -41.95
N VAL A 27 17.31 32.09 -42.55
CA VAL A 27 16.22 33.03 -42.82
C VAL A 27 14.89 32.41 -42.42
N THR A 28 14.09 33.15 -41.66
CA THR A 28 12.71 32.79 -41.34
C THR A 28 11.76 33.39 -42.37
N PHE A 29 10.91 32.54 -42.96
CA PHE A 29 9.90 32.96 -43.93
C PHE A 29 8.51 32.98 -43.27
N ALA A 30 7.75 34.05 -43.49
CA ALA A 30 6.38 34.17 -43.02
C ALA A 30 5.49 34.78 -44.10
N ALA A 31 4.30 34.24 -44.32
CA ALA A 31 3.29 34.84 -45.19
C ALA A 31 2.40 35.81 -44.39
N ASP A 32 2.06 36.95 -44.96
CA ASP A 32 1.07 37.88 -44.41
C ASP A 32 -0.36 37.54 -44.87
N GLU A 33 -1.36 38.29 -44.40
CA GLU A 33 -2.78 38.10 -44.74
C GLU A 33 -3.07 38.26 -46.25
N THR A 34 -2.19 38.94 -47.00
CA THR A 34 -2.31 39.12 -48.45
C THR A 34 -1.64 37.99 -49.25
N GLY A 35 -0.97 37.06 -48.56
CA GLY A 35 -0.18 35.99 -49.16
C GLY A 35 1.21 36.42 -49.62
N ALA A 36 1.64 37.65 -49.30
CA ALA A 36 2.99 38.11 -49.55
C ALA A 36 3.94 37.51 -48.51
N ILE A 37 5.09 37.02 -48.97
CA ILE A 37 6.07 36.34 -48.14
C ILE A 37 7.13 37.34 -47.70
N HIS A 38 7.45 37.33 -46.43
CA HIS A 38 8.48 38.17 -45.82
C HIS A 38 9.58 37.28 -45.27
N ALA A 39 10.83 37.74 -45.41
CA ALA A 39 12.00 37.08 -44.86
C ALA A 39 12.56 37.92 -43.71
N ALA A 40 12.88 37.28 -42.59
CA ALA A 40 13.66 37.88 -41.51
C ALA A 40 14.92 37.04 -41.25
N PRO A 41 16.06 37.67 -40.92
CA PRO A 41 17.26 36.92 -40.56
C PRO A 41 17.04 36.12 -39.28
N ALA A 42 17.63 34.93 -39.20
CA ALA A 42 17.62 34.13 -37.98
C ALA A 42 18.28 34.90 -36.81
N PRO A 43 17.85 34.68 -35.54
CA PRO A 43 18.36 35.41 -34.39
C PRO A 43 19.89 35.30 -34.26
N GLY A 44 20.61 36.43 -34.32
CA GLY A 44 22.06 36.51 -34.08
C GLY A 44 22.96 36.47 -35.33
N LEU A 45 22.42 36.54 -36.55
CA LEU A 45 23.19 36.55 -37.81
C LEU A 45 23.11 37.89 -38.57
N ASP A 46 23.99 38.03 -39.57
CA ASP A 46 24.33 39.28 -40.28
C ASP A 46 23.10 40.00 -40.87
N ARG A 47 23.02 41.32 -40.65
CA ARG A 47 21.86 42.18 -40.92
C ARG A 47 21.74 42.60 -42.39
N SER A 48 22.25 41.81 -43.34
CA SER A 48 22.23 42.19 -44.76
C SER A 48 20.81 42.16 -45.36
N LEU A 49 19.91 41.36 -44.79
CA LEU A 49 18.46 41.38 -45.00
C LEU A 49 17.78 42.35 -44.02
N THR A 50 18.00 43.66 -44.19
CA THR A 50 17.29 44.70 -43.42
C THR A 50 16.12 45.28 -44.20
N GLY A 51 14.89 44.94 -43.80
CA GLY A 51 13.65 45.60 -44.21
C GLY A 51 12.47 44.64 -44.35
N PRO A 52 11.20 45.10 -44.22
CA PRO A 52 9.99 44.32 -44.47
C PRO A 52 9.78 44.16 -46.00
N ALA A 53 10.79 43.65 -46.70
CA ALA A 53 10.76 43.51 -48.14
C ALA A 53 10.13 42.15 -48.50
N GLN A 54 9.16 42.20 -49.42
CA GLN A 54 8.46 41.00 -49.87
C GLN A 54 9.41 40.12 -50.67
N VAL A 55 9.60 38.87 -50.25
CA VAL A 55 10.35 37.87 -51.00
C VAL A 55 9.51 37.41 -52.20
N THR A 56 10.08 37.53 -53.39
CA THR A 56 9.42 37.16 -54.65
C THR A 56 9.95 35.84 -55.20
N ALA A 57 11.26 35.59 -55.12
CA ALA A 57 11.89 34.41 -55.71
C ALA A 57 13.23 34.04 -55.05
N LEU A 58 13.64 32.79 -55.24
CA LEU A 58 15.02 32.32 -55.06
C LEU A 58 15.67 32.07 -56.41
N LEU A 59 16.94 32.46 -56.53
CA LEU A 59 17.76 32.19 -57.71
C LEU A 59 18.96 31.34 -57.32
N GLY A 60 19.16 30.23 -58.04
CA GLY A 60 20.36 29.42 -57.94
C GLY A 60 21.54 30.00 -58.73
N ASN A 61 22.70 29.37 -58.58
CA ASN A 61 23.91 29.75 -59.32
C ASN A 61 23.78 29.61 -60.84
N ASP A 62 22.89 28.72 -61.30
CA ASP A 62 22.65 28.46 -62.73
C ASP A 62 21.55 29.38 -63.31
N GLU A 63 21.28 30.52 -62.67
CA GLU A 63 20.15 31.44 -62.96
C GLU A 63 18.75 30.81 -62.89
N HIS A 64 18.64 29.57 -62.38
CA HIS A 64 17.36 28.91 -62.17
C HIS A 64 16.56 29.66 -61.10
N ARG A 65 15.48 30.32 -61.53
CA ARG A 65 14.63 31.17 -60.70
C ARG A 65 13.35 30.43 -60.31
N VAL A 66 13.10 30.28 -59.01
CA VAL A 66 11.88 29.72 -58.46
C VAL A 66 11.15 30.80 -57.67
N VAL A 67 9.93 31.14 -58.11
CA VAL A 67 9.04 32.07 -57.39
C VAL A 67 8.56 31.41 -56.10
N ILE A 68 8.66 32.10 -54.98
CA ILE A 68 8.15 31.59 -53.70
C ILE A 68 6.67 31.95 -53.57
N GLU A 69 5.84 30.97 -53.22
CA GLU A 69 4.40 31.13 -53.03
C GLU A 69 4.03 30.83 -51.59
N ALA A 70 2.97 31.45 -51.06
CA ALA A 70 2.52 31.19 -49.68
C ALA A 70 2.27 29.70 -49.41
N GLY A 71 1.88 28.95 -50.45
CA GLY A 71 1.71 27.50 -50.40
C GLY A 71 2.99 26.71 -50.11
N ASP A 72 4.18 27.25 -50.37
CA ASP A 72 5.46 26.58 -50.07
C ASP A 72 5.73 26.49 -48.56
N LEU A 73 5.10 27.38 -47.78
CA LEU A 73 5.20 27.43 -46.31
C LEU A 73 4.20 26.51 -45.60
N ILE A 74 3.35 25.78 -46.33
CA ILE A 74 2.38 24.84 -45.73
C ILE A 74 3.15 23.78 -44.93
N GLU A 75 3.01 23.79 -43.61
CA GLU A 75 3.72 22.85 -42.73
C GLU A 75 3.33 21.39 -43.02
N GLU A 76 2.03 21.17 -43.25
CA GLU A 76 1.37 19.86 -43.30
C GLU A 76 0.69 19.66 -44.67
N PRO A 77 1.21 18.78 -45.55
CA PRO A 77 0.76 18.68 -46.94
C PRO A 77 -0.62 18.03 -47.10
N ASP A 78 -1.14 17.39 -46.06
CA ASP A 78 -2.47 16.81 -45.98
C ASP A 78 -3.59 17.83 -45.75
N THR A 79 -3.25 19.10 -45.52
CA THR A 79 -4.20 20.21 -45.56
C THR A 79 -4.63 20.59 -46.99
N LEU A 80 -3.93 20.06 -48.01
CA LEU A 80 -4.24 20.31 -49.42
C LEU A 80 -5.49 19.55 -49.87
N ALA A 81 -6.25 20.14 -50.80
CA ALA A 81 -7.54 19.61 -51.22
C ALA A 81 -7.42 18.32 -52.07
N THR A 82 -6.42 18.25 -52.95
CA THR A 82 -6.25 17.13 -53.90
C THR A 82 -4.82 16.58 -53.91
N TYR A 83 -4.65 15.30 -54.30
CA TYR A 83 -3.32 14.73 -54.48
C TYR A 83 -2.54 15.37 -55.62
N ALA A 84 -3.22 15.96 -56.61
CA ALA A 84 -2.57 16.72 -57.66
C ALA A 84 -1.88 17.98 -57.09
N ASP A 85 -2.55 18.69 -56.18
CA ASP A 85 -1.97 19.84 -55.47
C ASP A 85 -0.80 19.42 -54.59
N MET A 86 -0.94 18.28 -53.89
CA MET A 86 0.12 17.70 -53.07
C MET A 86 1.34 17.28 -53.90
N GLY A 87 1.11 16.70 -55.10
CA GLY A 87 2.17 16.38 -56.05
C GLY A 87 2.90 17.61 -56.57
N ARG A 88 2.15 18.69 -56.89
CA ARG A 88 2.75 19.99 -57.27
C ARG A 88 3.57 20.57 -56.12
N PHE A 89 3.04 20.54 -54.91
CA PHE A 89 3.73 20.99 -53.71
C PHE A 89 5.05 20.23 -53.50
N PHE A 90 5.06 18.90 -53.59
CA PHE A 90 6.29 18.12 -53.47
C PHE A 90 7.31 18.41 -54.58
N ALA A 91 6.85 18.60 -55.83
CA ALA A 91 7.74 18.99 -56.91
C ALA A 91 8.40 20.36 -56.65
N ARG A 92 7.63 21.33 -56.15
CA ARG A 92 8.14 22.65 -55.75
C ARG A 92 9.13 22.56 -54.58
N GLN A 93 8.84 21.72 -53.59
CA GLN A 93 9.74 21.46 -52.47
C GLN A 93 11.09 20.87 -52.95
N SER A 94 11.09 19.92 -53.89
CA SER A 94 12.33 19.43 -54.52
C SER A 94 13.07 20.52 -55.31
N ALA A 95 12.36 21.39 -56.04
CA ALA A 95 12.98 22.49 -56.78
C ALA A 95 13.67 23.49 -55.84
N LEU A 96 12.98 23.92 -54.78
CA LEU A 96 13.54 24.80 -53.76
C LEU A 96 14.70 24.12 -53.01
N ALA A 97 14.57 22.83 -52.64
CA ALA A 97 15.64 22.09 -51.98
C ALA A 97 16.89 21.95 -52.86
N GLY A 98 16.72 21.81 -54.18
CA GLY A 98 17.80 21.83 -55.16
C GLY A 98 18.55 23.15 -55.16
N LEU A 99 17.84 24.28 -55.13
CA LEU A 99 18.45 25.61 -55.03
C LEU A 99 19.22 25.78 -53.72
N VAL A 100 18.59 25.48 -52.58
CA VAL A 100 19.18 25.66 -51.24
C VAL A 100 20.36 24.73 -50.98
N SER A 101 20.46 23.61 -51.70
CA SER A 101 21.62 22.71 -51.63
C SER A 101 22.83 23.22 -52.41
N GLY A 102 22.68 24.28 -53.21
CA GLY A 102 23.77 24.90 -53.98
C GLY A 102 24.78 25.66 -53.11
N GLN A 103 25.90 26.08 -53.73
CA GLN A 103 26.96 26.83 -53.02
C GLN A 103 26.53 28.25 -52.61
N SER A 104 25.66 28.88 -53.39
CA SER A 104 25.04 30.17 -53.06
C SER A 104 23.65 30.26 -53.64
N VAL A 105 22.77 31.00 -52.97
CA VAL A 105 21.39 31.28 -53.38
C VAL A 105 21.16 32.78 -53.26
N SER A 106 20.61 33.41 -54.29
CA SER A 106 20.19 34.80 -54.21
C SER A 106 18.70 34.87 -53.85
N ILE A 107 18.38 35.60 -52.78
CA ILE A 107 17.01 35.91 -52.38
C ILE A 107 16.60 37.20 -53.08
N GLU A 108 15.55 37.14 -53.91
CA GLU A 108 14.96 38.29 -54.57
C GLU A 108 13.87 38.88 -53.67
N THR A 109 14.04 40.14 -53.28
CA THR A 109 13.08 40.90 -52.47
C THR A 109 12.61 42.14 -53.21
N MET A 110 11.34 42.48 -53.04
CA MET A 110 10.71 43.67 -53.59
C MET A 110 10.53 44.70 -52.47
N ASP A 111 11.15 45.86 -52.67
CA ASP A 111 11.05 47.02 -51.77
C ASP A 111 10.42 48.20 -52.57
N GLY A 112 9.11 48.39 -52.39
CA GLY A 112 8.32 49.25 -53.29
C GLY A 112 8.28 48.70 -54.72
N ASN A 113 8.82 49.46 -55.69
CA ASN A 113 8.96 49.05 -57.10
C ASN A 113 10.38 48.57 -57.47
N ALA A 114 11.31 48.50 -56.51
CA ALA A 114 12.68 48.10 -56.77
C ALA A 114 12.92 46.63 -56.40
N LEU A 115 13.43 45.85 -57.36
CA LEU A 115 13.90 44.49 -57.13
C LEU A 115 15.32 44.53 -56.57
N ARG A 116 15.54 43.90 -55.42
CA ARG A 116 16.84 43.74 -54.78
C ARG A 116 17.17 42.26 -54.68
N GLN A 117 18.38 41.89 -55.06
CA GLN A 117 18.88 40.53 -54.90
C GLN A 117 19.96 40.50 -53.82
N THR A 118 19.75 39.65 -52.81
CA THR A 118 20.71 39.45 -51.72
C THR A 118 21.26 38.04 -51.81
N ARG A 119 22.56 37.91 -52.08
CA ARG A 119 23.22 36.60 -52.15
C ARG A 119 23.52 36.07 -50.75
N VAL A 120 23.02 34.87 -50.46
CA VAL A 120 23.21 34.13 -49.21
C VAL A 120 23.94 32.83 -49.52
N SER A 121 24.82 32.40 -48.61
CA SER A 121 25.50 31.11 -48.72
C SER A 121 24.88 30.15 -47.71
N PRO A 122 24.10 29.14 -48.14
CA PRO A 122 23.48 28.18 -47.23
C PRO A 122 24.54 27.48 -46.37
N ALA A 123 24.33 27.46 -45.06
CA ALA A 123 25.16 26.68 -44.16
C ALA A 123 24.92 25.19 -44.39
N ARG A 124 25.97 24.37 -44.28
CA ARG A 124 25.87 22.91 -44.47
C ARG A 124 25.09 22.20 -43.37
N MET A 125 24.99 22.81 -42.19
CA MET A 125 24.29 22.27 -41.04
C MET A 125 23.46 23.36 -40.38
N ARG A 126 22.22 23.03 -40.03
CA ARG A 126 21.35 23.86 -39.21
C ARG A 126 21.77 23.75 -37.73
N PRO A 127 21.97 24.87 -37.03
CA PRO A 127 22.23 24.85 -35.60
C PRO A 127 21.08 24.22 -34.82
N ILE A 128 21.37 23.39 -33.82
CA ILE A 128 20.35 22.80 -32.93
C ILE A 128 19.52 23.89 -32.23
N SER A 129 20.13 25.04 -31.95
CA SER A 129 19.47 26.20 -31.34
C SER A 129 18.38 26.85 -32.20
N ASP A 130 18.39 26.60 -33.52
CA ASP A 130 17.39 27.13 -34.46
C ASP A 130 16.13 26.24 -34.55
N LEU A 131 16.16 25.04 -33.97
CA LEU A 131 15.01 24.14 -33.99
C LEU A 131 13.86 24.72 -33.14
N PRO A 132 12.65 24.91 -33.71
CA PRO A 132 11.56 25.58 -33.03
C PRO A 132 11.02 24.72 -31.88
N PRO A 133 10.33 25.31 -30.89
CA PRO A 133 9.73 24.56 -29.78
C PRO A 133 8.83 23.40 -30.20
N ALA A 134 8.10 23.57 -31.32
CA ALA A 134 7.26 22.52 -31.90
C ALA A 134 8.03 21.22 -32.22
N PHE A 135 9.29 21.30 -32.68
CA PHE A 135 10.14 20.13 -32.93
C PHE A 135 10.34 19.31 -31.66
N TRP A 136 10.71 20.01 -30.58
CA TRP A 136 10.99 19.40 -29.29
C TRP A 136 9.74 18.81 -28.64
N VAL A 137 8.58 19.47 -28.78
CA VAL A 137 7.29 18.94 -28.30
C VAL A 137 6.98 17.61 -28.97
N GLN A 138 7.07 17.54 -30.30
CA GLN A 138 6.78 16.32 -31.05
C GLN A 138 7.75 15.18 -30.70
N MET A 139 9.05 15.48 -30.64
CA MET A 139 10.05 14.48 -30.27
C MET A 139 9.83 13.97 -28.83
N LEU A 140 9.51 14.87 -27.89
CA LEU A 140 9.20 14.51 -26.51
C LEU A 140 7.97 13.60 -26.43
N VAL A 141 6.89 13.95 -27.14
CA VAL A 141 5.66 13.15 -27.21
C VAL A 141 5.95 11.76 -27.75
N GLY A 142 6.63 11.65 -28.90
CA GLY A 142 6.97 10.37 -29.52
C GLY A 142 7.85 9.49 -28.63
N LEU A 143 8.95 10.06 -28.12
CA LEU A 143 9.91 9.34 -27.29
C LEU A 143 9.27 8.88 -25.97
N SER A 144 8.59 9.78 -25.25
CA SER A 144 7.96 9.43 -23.98
C SER A 144 6.89 8.35 -24.17
N SER A 145 6.07 8.46 -25.23
CA SER A 145 5.05 7.47 -25.54
C SER A 145 5.65 6.09 -25.81
N PHE A 146 6.66 6.02 -26.68
CA PHE A 146 7.37 4.79 -27.00
C PHE A 146 8.02 4.15 -25.77
N LEU A 147 8.70 4.94 -24.93
CA LEU A 147 9.35 4.44 -23.72
C LEU A 147 8.34 3.92 -22.70
N ILE A 148 7.22 4.62 -22.49
CA ILE A 148 6.20 4.19 -21.53
C ILE A 148 5.49 2.92 -22.04
N GLY A 149 5.09 2.86 -23.31
CA GLY A 149 4.48 1.67 -23.91
C GLY A 149 5.43 0.47 -23.89
N GLY A 150 6.69 0.68 -24.27
CA GLY A 150 7.74 -0.33 -24.20
C GLY A 150 8.00 -0.82 -22.77
N TRP A 151 7.93 0.07 -21.79
CA TRP A 151 8.05 -0.26 -20.37
C TRP A 151 6.90 -1.13 -19.87
N VAL A 152 5.65 -0.76 -20.17
CA VAL A 152 4.47 -1.57 -19.84
C VAL A 152 4.58 -2.96 -20.47
N TRP A 153 4.96 -3.05 -21.75
CA TRP A 153 5.15 -4.34 -22.42
C TRP A 153 6.29 -5.18 -21.83
N ALA A 154 7.41 -4.57 -21.46
CA ALA A 154 8.52 -5.31 -20.88
C ALA A 154 8.16 -5.94 -19.53
N LEU A 155 7.31 -5.28 -18.74
CA LEU A 155 6.82 -5.80 -17.46
C LEU A 155 5.72 -6.86 -17.64
N ARG A 156 4.93 -6.76 -18.71
CA ARG A 156 3.77 -7.63 -18.97
C ARG A 156 3.85 -8.26 -20.37
N ARG A 157 4.98 -8.90 -20.70
CA ARG A 157 5.29 -9.37 -22.07
C ARG A 157 4.28 -10.38 -22.62
N TYR A 158 3.62 -11.14 -21.76
CA TYR A 158 2.64 -12.16 -22.13
C TYR A 158 1.19 -11.64 -22.15
N ASP A 159 0.95 -10.42 -21.64
CA ASP A 159 -0.38 -9.82 -21.66
C ASP A 159 -0.68 -9.23 -23.05
N PRO A 160 -1.75 -9.69 -23.75
CA PRO A 160 -2.13 -9.13 -25.05
C PRO A 160 -2.49 -7.64 -24.98
N ALA A 161 -3.05 -7.16 -23.87
CA ALA A 161 -3.41 -5.75 -23.71
C ALA A 161 -2.15 -4.86 -23.64
N ALA A 162 -1.14 -5.29 -22.88
CA ALA A 162 0.15 -4.60 -22.81
C ALA A 162 0.86 -4.55 -24.17
N ARG A 163 0.75 -5.61 -24.98
CA ARG A 163 1.29 -5.64 -26.37
C ARG A 163 0.58 -4.64 -27.28
N LEU A 164 -0.74 -4.58 -27.25
CA LEU A 164 -1.53 -3.65 -28.05
C LEU A 164 -1.26 -2.20 -27.63
N PHE A 165 -1.12 -1.95 -26.33
CA PHE A 165 -0.73 -0.64 -25.82
C PHE A 165 0.66 -0.23 -26.32
N ALA A 166 1.66 -1.13 -26.24
CA ALA A 166 2.99 -0.85 -26.77
C ALA A 166 3.01 -0.65 -28.29
N LEU A 167 2.18 -1.38 -29.04
CA LEU A 167 2.04 -1.19 -30.49
C LEU A 167 1.44 0.18 -30.81
N ALA A 168 0.44 0.64 -30.06
CA ALA A 168 -0.11 1.98 -30.20
C ALA A 168 0.93 3.07 -29.87
N SER A 169 1.70 2.88 -28.78
CA SER A 169 2.82 3.77 -28.42
C SER A 169 3.93 3.78 -29.48
N LEU A 170 4.14 2.67 -30.20
CA LEU A 170 5.05 2.62 -31.34
C LEU A 170 4.49 3.41 -32.53
N GLY A 171 3.18 3.31 -32.81
CA GLY A 171 2.49 4.14 -33.80
C GLY A 171 2.71 5.64 -33.55
N MET A 172 2.63 6.08 -32.29
CA MET A 172 2.97 7.46 -31.89
C MET A 172 4.37 7.91 -32.30
N LEU A 173 5.38 7.04 -32.15
CA LEU A 173 6.73 7.34 -32.60
C LEU A 173 6.79 7.53 -34.13
N PHE A 174 6.13 6.63 -34.87
CA PHE A 174 6.09 6.65 -36.33
C PHE A 174 5.29 7.81 -36.91
N PHE A 175 4.42 8.46 -36.14
CA PHE A 175 3.71 9.65 -36.61
C PHE A 175 4.36 10.96 -36.15
N THR A 176 4.82 11.05 -34.91
CA THR A 176 5.42 12.29 -34.38
C THR A 176 6.81 12.60 -34.94
N PHE A 177 7.66 11.60 -35.18
CA PHE A 177 9.03 11.85 -35.63
C PHE A 177 9.12 12.34 -37.09
N PRO A 178 8.45 11.70 -38.06
CA PRO A 178 8.41 12.27 -39.41
C PRO A 178 7.77 13.65 -39.44
N ALA A 179 6.66 13.85 -38.71
CA ALA A 179 6.01 15.15 -38.59
C ALA A 179 6.99 16.21 -38.07
N ALA A 180 7.76 15.90 -37.03
CA ALA A 180 8.72 16.85 -36.45
C ALA A 180 9.76 17.28 -37.48
N LEU A 181 10.22 16.35 -38.32
CA LEU A 181 11.24 16.62 -39.33
C LEU A 181 10.71 17.56 -40.43
N TYR A 182 9.59 17.21 -41.06
CA TYR A 182 9.09 18.00 -42.19
C TYR A 182 8.32 19.25 -41.75
N SER A 183 7.60 19.24 -40.63
CA SER A 183 6.75 20.37 -40.21
C SER A 183 7.58 21.53 -39.65
N THR A 184 8.84 21.27 -39.25
CA THR A 184 9.75 22.28 -38.69
C THR A 184 10.91 22.64 -39.62
N ARG A 185 10.82 22.24 -40.89
CA ARG A 185 11.75 22.65 -41.94
C ARG A 185 11.74 24.18 -42.09
N GLU A 186 12.85 24.75 -42.56
CA GLU A 186 12.97 26.20 -42.74
C GLU A 186 12.14 26.69 -43.93
N LEU A 187 12.40 26.15 -45.12
CA LEU A 187 11.67 26.49 -46.35
C LEU A 187 11.43 25.25 -47.22
N ALA A 188 12.47 24.44 -47.40
CA ALA A 188 12.45 23.35 -48.36
C ALA A 188 13.06 22.06 -47.82
N ILE A 189 12.47 20.95 -48.25
CA ILE A 189 12.99 19.60 -48.09
C ILE A 189 12.76 18.85 -49.41
N ASP A 190 13.57 17.84 -49.73
CA ASP A 190 13.30 17.03 -50.92
C ASP A 190 11.87 16.48 -50.89
N GLY A 191 11.11 16.66 -51.97
CA GLY A 191 9.71 16.26 -52.08
C GLY A 191 9.50 14.75 -52.03
N GLY A 192 10.46 13.95 -52.51
CA GLY A 192 10.43 12.49 -52.38
C GLY A 192 10.53 12.07 -50.92
N LEU A 193 11.48 12.66 -50.19
CA LEU A 193 11.61 12.49 -48.75
C LEU A 193 10.37 13.00 -48.00
N PHE A 194 9.84 14.17 -48.34
CA PHE A 194 8.63 14.72 -47.73
C PHE A 194 7.46 13.76 -47.89
N ARG A 195 7.21 13.27 -49.11
CA ARG A 195 6.17 12.28 -49.38
C ARG A 195 6.36 11.03 -48.52
N GLY A 196 7.58 10.49 -48.45
CA GLY A 196 7.89 9.32 -47.63
C GLY A 196 7.62 9.53 -46.14
N LEU A 197 8.01 10.68 -45.60
CA LEU A 197 7.75 11.03 -44.20
C LEU A 197 6.26 11.27 -43.94
N SER A 198 5.54 11.89 -44.86
CA SER A 198 4.08 12.10 -44.76
C SER A 198 3.32 10.76 -44.76
N VAL A 199 3.67 9.82 -45.66
CA VAL A 199 3.10 8.47 -45.68
C VAL A 199 3.41 7.71 -44.38
N MET A 200 4.63 7.84 -43.85
CA MET A 200 5.02 7.25 -42.57
C MET A 200 4.22 7.87 -41.41
N ASN A 201 3.99 9.18 -41.45
CA ASN A 201 3.20 9.88 -40.45
C ASN A 201 1.78 9.31 -40.38
N HIS A 202 1.07 9.30 -41.50
CA HIS A 202 -0.29 8.78 -41.58
C HIS A 202 -0.37 7.29 -41.23
N GLY A 203 0.61 6.49 -41.66
CA GLY A 203 0.70 5.08 -41.28
C GLY A 203 0.86 4.88 -39.78
N GLY A 204 1.66 5.71 -39.12
CA GLY A 204 1.80 5.70 -37.66
C GLY A 204 0.50 6.09 -36.94
N ALA A 205 -0.22 7.09 -37.45
CA ALA A 205 -1.50 7.55 -36.88
C ALA A 205 -2.57 6.45 -36.94
N LEU A 206 -2.72 5.80 -38.10
CA LEU A 206 -3.65 4.68 -38.28
C LEU A 206 -3.22 3.42 -37.51
N LEU A 207 -1.92 3.18 -37.36
CA LEU A 207 -1.44 2.10 -36.48
C LEU A 207 -1.83 2.36 -35.02
N PHE A 208 -1.71 3.61 -34.56
CA PHE A 208 -2.11 4.01 -33.22
C PHE A 208 -3.62 3.79 -33.01
N GLY A 209 -4.46 4.29 -33.91
CA GLY A 209 -5.92 4.18 -33.79
C GLY A 209 -6.39 2.73 -33.84
N ALA A 210 -5.95 1.95 -34.83
CA ALA A 210 -6.24 0.51 -34.91
C ALA A 210 -5.84 -0.26 -33.66
N ALA A 211 -4.64 0.02 -33.11
CA ALA A 211 -4.16 -0.62 -31.89
C ALA A 211 -4.97 -0.20 -30.64
N MET A 212 -5.41 1.06 -30.56
CA MET A 212 -6.29 1.54 -29.49
C MET A 212 -7.69 0.92 -29.54
N ILE A 213 -8.27 0.78 -30.73
CA ILE A 213 -9.55 0.07 -30.92
C ILE A 213 -9.39 -1.38 -30.47
N ALA A 214 -8.37 -2.08 -30.97
CA ALA A 214 -8.11 -3.47 -30.60
C ALA A 214 -7.87 -3.63 -29.08
N LEU A 215 -7.16 -2.68 -28.46
CA LEU A 215 -6.95 -2.66 -27.01
C LEU A 215 -8.28 -2.58 -26.26
N LEU A 216 -9.14 -1.62 -26.62
CA LEU A 216 -10.45 -1.44 -25.97
C LEU A 216 -11.41 -2.61 -26.24
N LEU A 217 -11.30 -3.27 -27.39
CA LEU A 217 -12.05 -4.50 -27.69
C LEU A 217 -11.62 -5.69 -26.82
N ARG A 218 -10.40 -5.67 -26.26
CA ARG A 218 -9.87 -6.76 -25.44
C ARG A 218 -9.86 -6.45 -23.94
N TYR A 219 -9.61 -5.22 -23.55
CA TYR A 219 -9.31 -4.80 -22.18
C TYR A 219 -10.27 -3.70 -21.71
N PRO A 220 -10.78 -3.75 -20.46
CA PRO A 220 -10.47 -4.71 -19.40
C PRO A 220 -11.14 -6.07 -19.56
N THR A 221 -12.30 -6.14 -20.22
CA THR A 221 -13.02 -7.40 -20.46
C THR A 221 -13.04 -7.72 -21.96
N PRO A 222 -12.83 -8.97 -22.39
CA PRO A 222 -12.86 -9.28 -23.81
C PRO A 222 -14.27 -9.09 -24.39
N LEU A 223 -14.42 -8.12 -25.30
CA LEU A 223 -15.68 -7.87 -26.03
C LEU A 223 -15.84 -8.82 -27.22
N VAL A 224 -14.72 -9.15 -27.87
CA VAL A 224 -14.69 -9.98 -29.08
C VAL A 224 -13.64 -11.10 -28.97
N PRO A 225 -13.81 -12.20 -29.72
CA PRO A 225 -12.79 -13.25 -29.82
C PRO A 225 -11.47 -12.72 -30.41
N ALA A 226 -10.34 -13.31 -30.01
CA ALA A 226 -9.00 -12.82 -30.38
C ALA A 226 -8.76 -12.64 -31.90
N ARG A 227 -9.36 -13.49 -32.74
CA ARG A 227 -9.28 -13.37 -34.21
C ARG A 227 -9.82 -12.04 -34.76
N TRP A 228 -10.80 -11.45 -34.08
CA TRP A 228 -11.42 -10.19 -34.49
C TRP A 228 -10.59 -8.96 -34.12
N LEU A 229 -9.57 -9.11 -33.27
CA LEU A 229 -8.65 -8.02 -32.95
C LEU A 229 -7.80 -7.58 -34.15
N TRP A 230 -7.69 -8.41 -35.19
CA TRP A 230 -6.99 -8.08 -36.43
C TRP A 230 -7.80 -7.20 -37.38
N VAL A 231 -9.13 -7.12 -37.22
CA VAL A 231 -10.00 -6.40 -38.16
C VAL A 231 -9.64 -4.91 -38.27
N PRO A 232 -9.43 -4.15 -37.18
CA PRO A 232 -9.00 -2.75 -37.29
C PRO A 232 -7.69 -2.62 -38.10
N PHE A 233 -6.71 -3.49 -37.87
CA PHE A 233 -5.43 -3.44 -38.57
C PHE A 233 -5.56 -3.73 -40.06
N VAL A 234 -6.37 -4.72 -40.44
CA VAL A 234 -6.61 -5.05 -41.86
C VAL A 234 -7.37 -3.91 -42.54
N LEU A 235 -8.41 -3.38 -41.89
CA LEU A 235 -9.24 -2.31 -42.44
C LEU A 235 -8.44 -1.03 -42.66
N PHE A 236 -7.82 -0.50 -41.61
CA PHE A 236 -7.07 0.76 -41.68
C PHE A 236 -5.73 0.60 -42.39
N GLY A 237 -5.12 -0.59 -42.35
CA GLY A 237 -3.94 -0.90 -43.17
C GLY A 237 -4.24 -0.94 -44.66
N ALA A 238 -5.37 -1.52 -45.07
CA ALA A 238 -5.83 -1.46 -46.45
C ALA A 238 -6.17 -0.04 -46.88
N TRP A 239 -6.78 0.76 -46.00
CA TRP A 239 -7.07 2.17 -46.25
C TRP A 239 -5.78 2.98 -46.44
N TRP A 240 -4.81 2.83 -45.55
CA TRP A 240 -3.49 3.46 -45.66
C TRP A 240 -2.77 3.08 -46.95
N PHE A 241 -2.86 1.81 -47.36
CA PHE A 241 -2.27 1.36 -48.62
C PHE A 241 -2.97 2.01 -49.82
N ALA A 242 -4.30 2.08 -49.82
CA ALA A 242 -5.08 2.74 -50.88
C ALA A 242 -4.79 4.26 -50.95
N ASP A 243 -4.65 4.92 -49.80
CA ASP A 243 -4.25 6.32 -49.67
C ASP A 243 -2.83 6.56 -50.20
N SER A 244 -1.88 5.68 -49.86
CA SER A 244 -0.51 5.72 -50.37
C SER A 244 -0.44 5.57 -51.90
N MET A 245 -1.37 4.80 -52.47
CA MET A 245 -1.57 4.63 -53.91
C MET A 245 -2.45 5.72 -54.55
N GLN A 246 -2.88 6.73 -53.76
CA GLN A 246 -3.70 7.86 -54.19
C GLN A 246 -5.02 7.44 -54.87
N VAL A 247 -5.65 6.38 -54.35
CA VAL A 247 -6.93 5.87 -54.87
C VAL A 247 -8.10 6.82 -54.55
N PHE A 248 -7.99 7.60 -53.49
CA PHE A 248 -9.02 8.57 -53.07
C PHE A 248 -8.92 9.89 -53.84
N ASN A 249 -9.90 10.78 -53.65
CA ASN A 249 -9.94 12.08 -54.33
C ASN A 249 -8.91 13.10 -53.78
N GLY A 250 -8.41 12.88 -52.56
CA GLY A 250 -7.44 13.76 -51.92
C GLY A 250 -7.23 13.43 -50.44
N PRO A 251 -6.29 14.15 -49.78
CA PRO A 251 -5.94 13.92 -48.38
C PRO A 251 -7.12 13.93 -47.39
N PRO A 252 -8.15 14.79 -47.51
CA PRO A 252 -9.29 14.75 -46.57
C PRO A 252 -10.00 13.39 -46.52
N ALA A 253 -10.13 12.70 -47.66
CA ALA A 253 -10.71 11.37 -47.72
C ALA A 253 -9.69 10.27 -47.38
N GLY A 254 -8.42 10.48 -47.73
CA GLY A 254 -7.34 9.51 -47.57
C GLY A 254 -6.79 9.39 -46.15
N SER A 255 -6.56 10.51 -45.45
CA SER A 255 -5.90 10.57 -44.14
C SER A 255 -6.82 11.07 -43.01
N HIS A 256 -7.61 12.13 -43.23
CA HIS A 256 -8.43 12.74 -42.19
C HIS A 256 -9.67 11.89 -41.85
N LEU A 257 -10.40 11.42 -42.86
CA LEU A 257 -11.58 10.58 -42.69
C LEU A 257 -11.30 9.29 -41.89
N PRO A 258 -10.30 8.45 -42.23
CA PRO A 258 -10.04 7.25 -41.44
C PRO A 258 -9.61 7.59 -40.01
N THR A 259 -8.85 8.66 -39.78
CA THR A 259 -8.50 9.11 -38.42
C THR A 259 -9.74 9.50 -37.61
N MET A 260 -10.73 10.17 -38.22
CA MET A 260 -12.01 10.45 -37.56
C MET A 260 -12.81 9.18 -37.28
N LEU A 261 -12.84 8.23 -38.21
CA LEU A 261 -13.50 6.94 -38.03
C LEU A 261 -12.85 6.11 -36.91
N GLU A 262 -11.52 6.15 -36.79
CA GLU A 262 -10.80 5.53 -35.69
C GLU A 262 -11.18 6.13 -34.35
N MET A 263 -11.23 7.47 -34.26
CA MET A 263 -11.65 8.15 -33.05
C MET A 263 -13.09 7.77 -32.66
N LEU A 264 -14.01 7.71 -33.62
CA LEU A 264 -15.36 7.23 -33.37
C LEU A 264 -15.38 5.77 -32.90
N GLY A 265 -14.56 4.91 -33.51
CA GLY A 265 -14.39 3.52 -33.12
C GLY A 265 -13.84 3.36 -31.70
N ILE A 266 -12.86 4.17 -31.31
CA ILE A 266 -12.30 4.23 -29.95
C ILE A 266 -13.38 4.64 -28.96
N LEU A 267 -14.13 5.71 -29.24
CA LEU A 267 -15.22 6.18 -28.36
C LEU A 267 -16.33 5.14 -28.22
N LEU A 268 -16.72 4.49 -29.31
CA LEU A 268 -17.72 3.43 -29.31
C LEU A 268 -17.24 2.21 -28.52
N ALA A 269 -16.01 1.76 -28.74
CA ALA A 269 -15.42 0.65 -28.00
C ALA A 269 -15.33 0.95 -26.49
N ALA A 270 -14.92 2.17 -26.12
CA ALA A 270 -14.90 2.63 -24.74
C ALA A 270 -16.32 2.66 -24.12
N ALA A 271 -17.32 3.14 -24.85
CA ALA A 271 -18.71 3.18 -24.39
C ALA A 271 -19.29 1.77 -24.19
N VAL A 272 -19.04 0.85 -25.13
CA VAL A 272 -19.44 -0.55 -25.03
C VAL A 272 -18.75 -1.23 -23.84
N GLN A 273 -17.45 -0.99 -23.65
CA GLN A 273 -16.72 -1.49 -22.48
C GLN A 273 -17.29 -0.97 -21.17
N TYR A 274 -17.64 0.31 -21.11
CA TYR A 274 -18.20 0.93 -19.93
C TYR A 274 -19.56 0.30 -19.57
N TRP A 275 -20.38 0.01 -20.58
CA TRP A 275 -21.65 -0.69 -20.41
C TRP A 275 -21.47 -2.15 -19.98
N ARG A 276 -20.53 -2.88 -20.58
CA ARG A 276 -20.29 -4.29 -20.25
C ARG A 276 -19.67 -4.48 -18.87
N SER A 277 -18.82 -3.54 -18.45
CA SER A 277 -18.20 -3.52 -17.12
C SER A 277 -19.16 -3.03 -16.01
N ARG A 278 -20.48 -3.13 -16.21
CA ARG A 278 -21.45 -2.72 -15.19
C ARG A 278 -21.45 -3.64 -13.96
N GLY A 279 -21.13 -4.92 -14.12
CA GLY A 279 -21.05 -5.84 -12.98
C GLY A 279 -19.77 -5.70 -12.14
N ASP A 280 -18.74 -5.02 -12.67
CA ASP A 280 -17.40 -4.97 -12.08
C ASP A 280 -16.96 -3.50 -11.84
N PRO A 281 -16.99 -3.03 -10.58
CA PRO A 281 -16.57 -1.67 -10.22
C PRO A 281 -15.11 -1.34 -10.60
N ALA A 282 -14.21 -2.32 -10.57
CA ALA A 282 -12.79 -2.12 -10.88
C ALA A 282 -12.57 -1.97 -12.39
N ALA A 283 -13.14 -2.87 -13.20
CA ALA A 283 -13.13 -2.76 -14.65
C ALA A 283 -13.77 -1.45 -15.13
N ARG A 284 -14.87 -1.03 -14.48
CA ARG A 284 -15.52 0.25 -14.80
C ARG A 284 -14.65 1.46 -14.50
N ALA A 285 -13.94 1.44 -13.37
CA ALA A 285 -13.02 2.52 -13.01
C ALA A 285 -11.86 2.61 -14.03
N VAL A 286 -11.32 1.46 -14.44
CA VAL A 286 -10.31 1.34 -15.50
C VAL A 286 -10.79 1.97 -16.80
N VAL A 287 -11.95 1.57 -17.33
CA VAL A 287 -12.50 2.13 -18.57
C VAL A 287 -12.78 3.61 -18.44
N ARG A 288 -13.29 4.06 -17.28
CA ARG A 288 -13.58 5.47 -17.06
C ARG A 288 -12.32 6.32 -17.15
N TRP A 289 -11.23 5.93 -16.50
CA TRP A 289 -10.00 6.74 -16.49
C TRP A 289 -9.22 6.59 -17.79
N PHE A 290 -9.01 5.36 -18.25
CA PHE A 290 -8.30 5.10 -19.49
C PHE A 290 -9.07 5.65 -20.70
N GLY A 291 -10.35 5.31 -20.82
CA GLY A 291 -11.22 5.80 -21.89
C GLY A 291 -11.36 7.32 -21.89
N LEU A 292 -11.52 7.97 -20.72
CA LEU A 292 -11.53 9.43 -20.64
C LEU A 292 -10.20 10.05 -21.08
N SER A 293 -9.07 9.46 -20.69
CA SER A 293 -7.75 9.99 -21.08
C SER A 293 -7.50 9.89 -22.58
N VAL A 294 -7.92 8.80 -23.22
CA VAL A 294 -7.86 8.64 -24.69
C VAL A 294 -8.84 9.59 -25.37
N ALA A 295 -10.07 9.68 -24.87
CA ALA A 295 -11.09 10.57 -25.42
C ALA A 295 -10.68 12.05 -25.34
N VAL A 296 -10.09 12.48 -24.24
CA VAL A 296 -9.60 13.87 -24.08
C VAL A 296 -8.31 14.07 -24.87
N GLY A 297 -7.35 13.14 -24.82
CA GLY A 297 -6.07 13.29 -25.51
C GLY A 297 -6.20 13.23 -27.03
N ALA A 298 -6.54 12.06 -27.58
CA ALA A 298 -6.69 11.89 -29.03
C ALA A 298 -7.89 12.69 -29.57
N GLY A 299 -8.97 12.83 -28.79
CA GLY A 299 -10.13 13.59 -29.23
C GLY A 299 -9.90 15.09 -29.30
N ALA A 300 -9.10 15.68 -28.40
CA ALA A 300 -8.71 17.08 -28.54
C ALA A 300 -7.90 17.32 -29.81
N PHE A 301 -6.99 16.41 -30.17
CA PHE A 301 -6.26 16.47 -31.44
C PHE A 301 -7.21 16.40 -32.64
N VAL A 302 -8.10 15.41 -32.67
CA VAL A 302 -9.09 15.27 -33.75
C VAL A 302 -9.99 16.50 -33.85
N PHE A 303 -10.46 17.03 -32.72
CA PHE A 303 -11.35 18.19 -32.69
C PHE A 303 -10.66 19.49 -33.13
N THR A 304 -9.39 19.68 -32.79
CA THR A 304 -8.67 20.95 -33.04
C THR A 304 -7.92 20.97 -34.38
N VAL A 305 -7.54 19.80 -34.91
CA VAL A 305 -6.72 19.68 -36.13
C VAL A 305 -7.48 18.98 -37.26
N ILE A 306 -7.93 17.75 -37.02
CA ILE A 306 -8.47 16.89 -38.09
C ILE A 306 -9.87 17.35 -38.53
N ALA A 307 -10.77 17.61 -37.58
CA ALA A 307 -12.15 17.96 -37.87
C ALA A 307 -12.30 19.28 -38.64
N PRO A 308 -11.60 20.39 -38.28
CA PRO A 308 -11.59 21.61 -39.08
C PRO A 308 -11.07 21.36 -40.50
N SER A 309 -9.96 20.62 -40.63
CA SER A 309 -9.35 20.32 -41.92
C SER A 309 -10.26 19.48 -42.82
N LEU A 310 -11.06 18.58 -42.24
CA LEU A 310 -12.02 17.75 -43.00
C LEU A 310 -13.15 18.58 -43.62
N VAL A 311 -13.56 19.68 -42.97
CA VAL A 311 -14.61 20.58 -43.47
C VAL A 311 -14.04 21.79 -44.22
N GLY A 312 -12.73 21.81 -44.50
CA GLY A 312 -12.06 22.90 -45.23
C GLY A 312 -11.79 24.16 -44.40
N LEU A 313 -11.82 24.06 -43.07
CA LEU A 313 -11.44 25.15 -42.17
C LEU A 313 -9.96 25.03 -41.77
N THR A 314 -9.30 26.17 -41.58
CA THR A 314 -7.93 26.23 -41.06
C THR A 314 -7.90 25.91 -39.56
N PRO A 315 -7.06 24.96 -39.11
CA PRO A 315 -6.88 24.68 -37.68
C PRO A 315 -6.41 25.92 -36.90
N GLY A 316 -7.00 26.16 -35.73
CA GLY A 316 -6.61 27.28 -34.86
C GLY A 316 -5.35 27.02 -34.03
N LEU A 317 -4.92 25.76 -33.92
CA LEU A 317 -3.70 25.33 -33.23
C LEU A 317 -2.82 24.58 -34.24
N PRO A 318 -1.54 24.98 -34.44
CA PRO A 318 -0.65 24.24 -35.31
C PRO A 318 -0.50 22.79 -34.85
N GLN A 319 -0.52 21.86 -35.80
CA GLN A 319 -0.48 20.42 -35.55
C GLN A 319 0.69 20.01 -34.64
N GLY A 320 1.85 20.65 -34.83
CA GLY A 320 3.04 20.37 -34.03
C GLY A 320 2.85 20.54 -32.52
N TYR A 321 2.06 21.52 -32.09
CA TYR A 321 1.71 21.71 -30.68
C TYR A 321 0.54 20.82 -30.24
N ALA A 322 -0.40 20.53 -31.14
CA ALA A 322 -1.54 19.67 -30.85
C ALA A 322 -1.13 18.24 -30.45
N PHE A 323 0.04 17.75 -30.89
CA PHE A 323 0.59 16.47 -30.43
C PHE A 323 0.77 16.39 -28.92
N ALA A 324 0.91 17.51 -28.21
CA ALA A 324 0.99 17.53 -26.75
C ALA A 324 -0.25 16.92 -26.08
N PHE A 325 -1.42 16.92 -26.74
CA PHE A 325 -2.62 16.27 -26.20
C PHE A 325 -2.45 14.76 -26.00
N PHE A 326 -1.58 14.08 -26.75
CA PHE A 326 -1.30 12.65 -26.57
C PHE A 326 -0.55 12.35 -25.26
N LEU A 327 0.11 13.33 -24.63
CA LEU A 327 0.68 13.16 -23.29
C LEU A 327 -0.41 12.94 -22.23
N LEU A 328 -1.63 13.47 -22.45
CA LEU A 328 -2.76 13.26 -21.54
C LEU A 328 -3.15 11.78 -21.44
N ILE A 329 -2.97 11.01 -22.51
CA ILE A 329 -3.19 9.56 -22.52
C ILE A 329 -2.21 8.87 -21.56
N HIS A 330 -0.95 9.27 -21.60
CA HIS A 330 0.10 8.69 -20.75
C HIS A 330 -0.03 9.12 -19.29
N ILE A 331 -0.43 10.37 -19.03
CA ILE A 331 -0.75 10.84 -17.68
C ILE A 331 -1.97 10.08 -17.13
N GLY A 332 -3.03 9.96 -17.92
CA GLY A 332 -4.24 9.23 -17.54
C GLY A 332 -3.97 7.75 -17.30
N MET A 333 -3.14 7.13 -18.14
CA MET A 333 -2.65 5.78 -17.91
C MET A 333 -1.83 5.67 -16.63
N ALA A 334 -0.87 6.57 -16.37
CA ALA A 334 -0.05 6.52 -15.16
C ALA A 334 -0.93 6.58 -13.89
N ILE A 335 -1.97 7.43 -13.89
CA ILE A 335 -2.97 7.50 -12.82
C ILE A 335 -3.79 6.20 -12.74
N GLY A 336 -4.24 5.67 -13.88
CA GLY A 336 -5.02 4.44 -13.99
C GLY A 336 -4.28 3.23 -13.45
N VAL A 337 -3.02 3.06 -13.85
CA VAL A 337 -2.12 2.01 -13.36
C VAL A 337 -1.86 2.20 -11.85
N ALA A 338 -1.59 3.44 -11.39
CA ALA A 338 -1.21 3.69 -10.00
C ALA A 338 -2.37 3.44 -9.02
N ARG A 339 -3.60 3.79 -9.42
CA ARG A 339 -4.77 3.77 -8.54
C ARG A 339 -5.63 2.52 -8.68
N TYR A 340 -5.72 1.96 -9.89
CA TYR A 340 -6.65 0.87 -10.21
C TYR A 340 -5.95 -0.37 -10.77
N ARG A 341 -4.61 -0.44 -10.72
CA ARG A 341 -3.82 -1.55 -11.27
C ARG A 341 -4.18 -1.84 -12.72
N LEU A 342 -4.31 -0.80 -13.54
CA LEU A 342 -4.38 -0.96 -15.00
C LEU A 342 -3.21 -1.86 -15.45
N PHE A 343 -3.50 -2.94 -16.17
CA PHE A 343 -2.55 -4.00 -16.56
C PHE A 343 -1.90 -4.81 -15.40
N ASP A 344 -2.50 -4.78 -14.20
CA ASP A 344 -2.01 -5.44 -12.98
C ASP A 344 -0.55 -5.14 -12.61
N LEU A 345 -0.01 -4.01 -13.03
CA LEU A 345 1.39 -3.70 -12.75
C LEU A 345 1.61 -3.55 -11.24
N ASP A 346 2.59 -4.29 -10.72
CA ASP A 346 2.92 -4.25 -9.30
C ASP A 346 3.47 -2.86 -8.90
N ARG A 347 3.31 -2.49 -7.63
CA ARG A 347 3.81 -1.21 -7.10
C ARG A 347 5.33 -1.01 -7.23
N TRP A 348 6.14 -2.07 -7.35
CA TRP A 348 7.59 -1.94 -7.56
C TRP A 348 7.93 -1.41 -8.96
N ALA A 349 7.09 -1.69 -9.97
CA ALA A 349 7.22 -1.14 -11.31
C ALA A 349 7.33 0.39 -11.28
N PHE A 350 6.44 1.06 -10.54
CA PHE A 350 6.48 2.52 -10.43
C PHE A 350 7.72 3.05 -9.73
N ARG A 351 8.28 2.30 -8.77
CA ARG A 351 9.55 2.71 -8.16
C ARG A 351 10.64 2.73 -9.21
N ILE A 352 10.70 1.73 -10.09
CA ILE A 352 11.62 1.69 -11.22
C ILE A 352 11.38 2.87 -12.16
N LEU A 353 10.13 3.16 -12.52
CA LEU A 353 9.81 4.31 -13.37
C LEU A 353 10.30 5.62 -12.74
N PHE A 354 10.03 5.84 -11.45
CA PHE A 354 10.55 7.01 -10.73
C PHE A 354 12.09 7.04 -10.76
N TYR A 355 12.78 5.96 -10.39
CA TYR A 355 14.25 5.96 -10.42
C TYR A 355 14.82 6.25 -11.82
N MET A 356 14.21 5.68 -12.86
CA MET A 356 14.57 5.95 -14.26
C MET A 356 14.32 7.41 -14.63
N THR A 357 13.19 8.00 -14.23
CA THR A 357 12.91 9.43 -14.45
C THR A 357 13.89 10.31 -13.70
N GLY A 358 14.23 9.98 -12.45
CA GLY A 358 15.23 10.71 -11.67
C GLY A 358 16.63 10.66 -12.31
N ALA A 359 17.05 9.48 -12.78
CA ALA A 359 18.31 9.32 -13.50
C ALA A 359 18.33 10.09 -14.83
N ALA A 360 17.24 10.05 -15.60
CA ALA A 360 17.11 10.82 -16.84
C ALA A 360 17.14 12.33 -16.58
N LEU A 361 16.43 12.80 -15.55
CA LEU A 361 16.44 14.21 -15.14
C LEU A 361 17.84 14.64 -14.71
N LEU A 362 18.57 13.80 -13.98
CA LEU A 362 19.95 14.07 -13.59
C LEU A 362 20.85 14.29 -14.80
N ILE A 363 20.80 13.39 -15.78
CA ILE A 363 21.57 13.51 -17.02
C ILE A 363 21.17 14.77 -17.80
N ALA A 364 19.86 15.05 -17.89
CA ALA A 364 19.36 16.22 -18.62
C ALA A 364 19.80 17.54 -17.95
N VAL A 365 19.72 17.63 -16.62
CA VAL A 365 20.14 18.81 -15.86
C VAL A 365 21.66 18.97 -15.93
N ASP A 366 22.42 17.89 -15.81
CA ASP A 366 23.89 17.91 -15.97
C ASP A 366 24.30 18.44 -17.36
N ALA A 367 23.70 17.88 -18.42
CA ALA A 367 23.93 18.35 -19.78
C ALA A 367 23.52 19.82 -19.98
N ALA A 368 22.40 20.24 -19.39
CA ALA A 368 21.94 21.63 -19.46
C ALA A 368 22.88 22.59 -18.72
N LEU A 369 23.44 22.20 -17.57
CA LEU A 369 24.41 23.01 -16.83
C LEU A 369 25.72 23.18 -17.60
N ILE A 370 26.22 22.08 -18.19
CA ILE A 370 27.42 22.12 -19.05
C ILE A 370 27.18 23.04 -20.24
N TRP A 371 26.00 22.97 -20.85
CA TRP A 371 25.71 23.72 -22.08
C TRP A 371 25.34 25.18 -21.84
N TRP A 372 24.45 25.46 -20.89
CA TRP A 372 23.87 26.79 -20.67
C TRP A 372 24.77 27.67 -19.79
N ILE A 373 25.42 27.09 -18.78
CA ILE A 373 26.27 27.81 -17.84
C ILE A 373 27.75 27.68 -18.23
N ALA A 374 28.07 26.93 -19.30
CA ALA A 374 29.44 26.59 -19.71
C ALA A 374 30.28 26.01 -18.54
N LEU A 375 29.61 25.30 -17.63
CA LEU A 375 30.23 24.81 -16.41
C LEU A 375 31.16 23.63 -16.73
N GLU A 376 32.31 23.56 -16.06
CA GLU A 376 33.19 22.39 -16.17
C GLU A 376 32.43 21.11 -15.77
N ARG A 377 32.78 19.97 -16.37
CA ARG A 377 32.05 18.70 -16.19
C ARG A 377 31.93 18.26 -14.72
N ALA A 378 32.97 18.50 -13.92
CA ALA A 378 32.99 18.08 -12.52
C ALA A 378 31.99 18.86 -11.62
N PRO A 379 31.98 20.21 -11.62
CA PRO A 379 30.98 20.97 -10.86
C PRO A 379 29.55 20.84 -11.40
N ALA A 380 29.36 20.62 -12.70
CA ALA A 380 28.04 20.39 -13.30
C ALA A 380 27.35 19.17 -12.71
N PHE A 381 28.07 18.05 -12.62
CA PHE A 381 27.52 16.81 -12.09
C PHE A 381 27.11 16.95 -10.62
N GLY A 382 27.96 17.60 -9.80
CA GLY A 382 27.66 17.87 -8.39
C GLY A 382 26.41 18.72 -8.22
N LEU A 383 26.25 19.78 -9.01
CA LEU A 383 25.10 20.66 -8.95
C LEU A 383 23.82 20.00 -9.48
N ALA A 384 23.92 19.18 -10.54
CA ALA A 384 22.82 18.38 -11.06
C ALA A 384 22.32 17.39 -10.02
N LEU A 385 23.25 16.71 -9.31
CA LEU A 385 22.92 15.79 -8.23
C LEU A 385 22.18 16.49 -7.08
N VAL A 386 22.64 17.69 -6.69
CA VAL A 386 21.98 18.51 -5.67
C VAL A 386 20.59 18.95 -6.13
N MET A 387 20.46 19.48 -7.35
CA MET A 387 19.16 19.94 -7.87
C MET A 387 18.15 18.80 -7.97
N VAL A 388 18.54 17.65 -8.53
CA VAL A 388 17.65 16.49 -8.59
C VAL A 388 17.37 15.95 -7.18
N GLY A 389 18.36 15.91 -6.30
CA GLY A 389 18.19 15.52 -4.90
C GLY A 389 17.13 16.36 -4.17
N PHE A 390 17.20 17.69 -4.29
CA PHE A 390 16.31 18.62 -3.58
C PHE A 390 14.98 18.91 -4.28
N LEU A 391 14.90 18.78 -5.60
CA LEU A 391 13.69 19.07 -6.35
C LEU A 391 12.89 17.80 -6.67
N TYR A 392 13.58 16.77 -7.17
CA TYR A 392 12.93 15.56 -7.64
C TYR A 392 12.57 14.60 -6.50
N LEU A 393 13.43 14.38 -5.50
CA LEU A 393 13.11 13.44 -4.41
C LEU A 393 11.89 13.90 -3.58
N PRO A 394 11.77 15.18 -3.16
CA PRO A 394 10.59 15.61 -2.42
C PRO A 394 9.32 15.59 -3.28
N LEU A 395 9.42 16.00 -4.55
CA LEU A 395 8.30 15.97 -5.49
C LEU A 395 7.82 14.53 -5.73
N ARG A 396 8.76 13.60 -5.96
CA ARG A 396 8.50 12.16 -6.07
C ARG A 396 7.75 11.66 -4.83
N ASP A 397 8.19 12.02 -3.63
CA ASP A 397 7.55 11.56 -2.39
C ASP A 397 6.17 12.16 -2.17
N ILE A 398 5.94 13.42 -2.55
CA ILE A 398 4.61 14.05 -2.53
C ILE A 398 3.68 13.33 -3.51
N ILE A 399 4.12 13.14 -4.75
CA ILE A 399 3.37 12.46 -5.81
C ILE A 399 3.08 11.01 -5.40
N ALA A 400 4.08 10.30 -4.89
CA ALA A 400 3.94 8.92 -4.45
C ALA A 400 2.95 8.79 -3.29
N ARG A 401 2.96 9.71 -2.30
CA ARG A 401 1.97 9.71 -1.21
C ARG A 401 0.55 10.03 -1.69
N LYS A 402 0.41 10.90 -2.69
CA LYS A 402 -0.89 11.32 -3.24
C LYS A 402 -1.51 10.28 -4.17
N LEU A 403 -0.69 9.61 -4.98
CA LEU A 403 -1.09 8.53 -5.90
C LEU A 403 -1.20 7.18 -5.19
N PHE A 404 -0.20 6.83 -4.39
CA PHE A 404 -0.17 5.64 -3.55
C PHE A 404 -0.47 6.06 -2.12
N ARG A 405 -1.74 6.37 -1.88
CA ARG A 405 -2.24 6.58 -0.52
C ARG A 405 -1.79 5.37 0.32
N ARG A 406 -0.90 5.59 1.29
CA ARG A 406 -0.71 4.64 2.40
C ARG A 406 -2.04 4.71 3.14
N ASP A 407 -3.00 3.90 2.73
CA ASP A 407 -4.17 3.65 3.56
C ASP A 407 -3.60 3.19 4.89
N GLY A 408 -3.84 4.00 5.93
CA GLY A 408 -3.35 3.72 7.27
C GLY A 408 -3.67 2.27 7.58
N GLU A 409 -2.63 1.48 7.79
CA GLU A 409 -2.78 0.09 8.15
C GLU A 409 -3.48 0.10 9.51
N ILE A 410 -4.80 -0.10 9.49
CA ILE A 410 -5.56 -0.39 10.70
C ILE A 410 -5.07 -1.79 11.10
N GLU A 411 -4.03 -1.81 11.93
CA GLU A 411 -3.51 -3.03 12.53
C GLU A 411 -4.57 -3.54 13.50
N ALA A 412 -4.94 -4.81 13.37
CA ALA A 412 -5.71 -5.45 14.43
C ALA A 412 -4.86 -5.41 15.70
N SER A 413 -5.39 -4.86 16.79
CA SER A 413 -4.67 -4.89 18.05
C SER A 413 -4.78 -6.28 18.67
N PHE A 414 -3.77 -6.69 19.45
CA PHE A 414 -3.86 -7.92 20.25
C PHE A 414 -5.09 -7.92 21.19
N GLN A 415 -5.52 -6.73 21.63
CA GLN A 415 -6.73 -6.55 22.44
C GLN A 415 -8.01 -6.95 21.69
N ASP A 416 -8.11 -6.67 20.39
CA ASP A 416 -9.28 -7.07 19.59
C ASP A 416 -9.40 -8.60 19.51
N ILE A 417 -8.28 -9.29 19.37
CA ILE A 417 -8.25 -10.76 19.28
C ILE A 417 -8.64 -11.40 20.62
N LEU A 418 -8.09 -10.89 21.73
CA LEU A 418 -8.47 -11.33 23.07
C LEU A 418 -9.94 -11.06 23.37
N ALA A 419 -10.47 -9.90 22.95
CA ALA A 419 -11.88 -9.57 23.13
C ALA A 419 -12.81 -10.54 22.40
N ILE A 420 -12.39 -11.11 21.26
CA ILE A 420 -13.15 -12.17 20.58
C ILE A 420 -13.04 -13.49 21.37
N ALA A 421 -11.82 -13.89 21.76
CA ALA A 421 -11.61 -15.16 22.46
C ALA A 421 -12.36 -15.24 23.80
N LEU A 422 -12.43 -14.13 24.54
CA LEU A 422 -13.08 -14.02 25.85
C LEU A 422 -14.60 -13.78 25.79
N ALA A 423 -15.21 -13.69 24.61
CA ALA A 423 -16.66 -13.50 24.50
C ALA A 423 -17.42 -14.72 25.04
N GLU A 424 -18.43 -14.47 25.88
CA GLU A 424 -19.18 -15.48 26.63
C GLU A 424 -20.16 -16.28 25.73
N GLY A 425 -20.61 -15.71 24.60
CA GLY A 425 -21.54 -16.35 23.66
C GLY A 425 -21.00 -16.53 22.23
N GLU A 426 -21.52 -17.53 21.49
CA GLU A 426 -21.16 -17.78 20.08
C GLU A 426 -21.56 -16.63 19.14
N VAL A 427 -22.76 -16.06 19.37
CA VAL A 427 -23.28 -14.94 18.57
C VAL A 427 -22.41 -13.69 18.74
N GLU A 428 -22.11 -13.34 20.00
CA GLU A 428 -21.26 -12.18 20.28
C GLU A 428 -19.84 -12.35 19.72
N ARG A 429 -19.29 -13.57 19.82
CA ARG A 429 -17.98 -13.90 19.25
C ARG A 429 -17.97 -13.74 17.73
N MET A 430 -19.02 -14.19 17.06
CA MET A 430 -19.20 -14.00 15.62
C MET A 430 -19.27 -12.51 15.25
N ASP A 431 -20.05 -11.72 15.97
CA ASP A 431 -20.22 -10.30 15.67
C ASP A 431 -18.93 -9.52 15.88
N ARG A 432 -18.17 -9.81 16.95
CA ARG A 432 -16.84 -9.23 17.17
C ARG A 432 -15.84 -9.66 16.09
N TRP A 433 -15.88 -10.91 15.64
CA TRP A 433 -15.03 -11.39 14.55
C TRP A 433 -15.34 -10.69 13.22
N ARG A 434 -16.63 -10.61 12.86
CA ARG A 434 -17.08 -9.86 11.68
C ARG A 434 -16.69 -8.39 11.76
N GLY A 435 -16.90 -7.74 12.91
CA GLY A 435 -16.52 -6.34 13.12
C GLY A 435 -15.01 -6.10 13.03
N LEU A 436 -14.17 -7.05 13.45
CA LEU A 436 -12.73 -6.97 13.24
C LEU A 436 -12.38 -7.08 11.75
N LEU A 437 -12.94 -8.06 11.04
CA LEU A 437 -12.73 -8.22 9.60
C LEU A 437 -13.22 -7.00 8.80
N GLU A 438 -14.34 -6.39 9.20
CA GLU A 438 -14.85 -5.16 8.60
C GLU A 438 -13.89 -3.99 8.79
N ARG A 439 -13.34 -3.81 9.99
CA ARG A 439 -12.39 -2.72 10.25
C ARG A 439 -11.05 -2.91 9.51
N VAL A 440 -10.54 -4.14 9.48
CA VAL A 440 -9.21 -4.46 8.92
C VAL A 440 -9.23 -4.50 7.39
N PHE A 441 -10.24 -5.16 6.80
CA PHE A 441 -10.30 -5.41 5.36
C PHE A 441 -11.28 -4.49 4.62
N GLN A 442 -12.22 -3.86 5.34
CA GLN A 442 -13.28 -3.02 4.78
C GLN A 442 -13.94 -3.69 3.57
N PRO A 443 -14.44 -4.93 3.67
CA PRO A 443 -15.02 -5.62 2.54
C PRO A 443 -16.30 -4.90 2.07
N LEU A 444 -16.64 -5.05 0.79
CA LEU A 444 -17.95 -4.61 0.29
C LEU A 444 -19.09 -5.42 0.93
N LYS A 445 -18.84 -6.72 1.16
CA LYS A 445 -19.80 -7.64 1.77
C LYS A 445 -19.08 -8.79 2.47
N ILE A 446 -19.63 -9.24 3.59
CA ILE A 446 -19.26 -10.49 4.26
C ILE A 446 -20.41 -11.48 4.11
N VAL A 447 -20.12 -12.67 3.58
CA VAL A 447 -21.10 -13.76 3.41
C VAL A 447 -20.57 -15.06 4.01
N ALA A 448 -21.46 -16.05 4.21
CA ALA A 448 -21.05 -17.39 4.60
C ALA A 448 -20.13 -18.00 3.52
N GLY A 449 -18.99 -18.54 3.94
CA GLY A 449 -17.99 -19.13 3.06
C GLY A 449 -18.13 -20.65 2.93
N GLN A 450 -17.36 -21.22 2.00
CA GLN A 450 -17.12 -22.67 1.96
C GLN A 450 -15.92 -23.02 2.84
N ALA A 451 -15.85 -24.27 3.30
CA ALA A 451 -14.72 -24.74 4.07
C ALA A 451 -13.42 -24.68 3.24
N VAL A 452 -12.43 -23.98 3.78
CA VAL A 452 -11.07 -23.87 3.22
C VAL A 452 -10.08 -24.11 4.36
N GLU A 453 -8.93 -24.71 4.06
CA GLU A 453 -7.90 -25.01 5.08
C GLU A 453 -7.14 -23.76 5.53
N ALA A 454 -6.94 -22.81 4.62
CA ALA A 454 -6.22 -21.57 4.88
C ALA A 454 -6.88 -20.40 4.15
N SER A 455 -6.63 -19.18 4.64
CA SER A 455 -7.12 -17.98 3.96
C SER A 455 -6.53 -17.94 2.56
N THR A 456 -7.40 -17.83 1.55
CA THR A 456 -6.97 -17.86 0.14
C THR A 456 -7.72 -16.83 -0.69
N VAL A 457 -6.98 -16.19 -1.58
CA VAL A 457 -7.57 -15.27 -2.56
C VAL A 457 -8.23 -16.09 -3.66
N ILE A 458 -9.48 -15.78 -3.94
CA ILE A 458 -10.29 -16.45 -4.97
C ILE A 458 -10.80 -15.42 -5.98
N GLU A 459 -11.26 -15.90 -7.13
CA GLU A 459 -11.81 -15.05 -8.21
C GLU A 459 -10.86 -13.90 -8.60
N GLU A 460 -9.58 -14.23 -8.80
CA GLU A 460 -8.55 -13.27 -9.23
C GLU A 460 -8.41 -12.03 -8.31
N GLY A 461 -8.75 -12.16 -7.02
CA GLY A 461 -8.69 -11.06 -6.06
C GLY A 461 -10.03 -10.43 -5.73
N ALA A 462 -11.12 -10.81 -6.41
CA ALA A 462 -12.45 -10.27 -6.12
C ALA A 462 -12.96 -10.73 -4.75
N ALA A 463 -12.52 -11.88 -4.24
CA ALA A 463 -12.90 -12.34 -2.92
C ALA A 463 -11.74 -13.00 -2.15
N LEU A 464 -11.88 -13.01 -0.83
CA LEU A 464 -10.96 -13.66 0.11
C LEU A 464 -11.76 -14.66 0.95
N ALA A 465 -11.40 -15.94 0.84
CA ALA A 465 -11.96 -16.99 1.66
C ALA A 465 -11.27 -17.00 3.02
N ILE A 466 -12.04 -17.04 4.10
CA ILE A 466 -11.60 -17.12 5.48
C ILE A 466 -11.96 -18.51 6.00
N PRO A 467 -10.99 -19.27 6.54
CA PRO A 467 -11.23 -20.62 7.05
C PRO A 467 -12.13 -20.61 8.29
N ALA A 468 -12.58 -21.80 8.68
CA ALA A 468 -13.18 -21.98 10.01
C ALA A 468 -12.09 -21.79 11.08
N THR A 469 -12.40 -21.03 12.12
CA THR A 469 -11.43 -20.63 13.17
C THR A 469 -12.00 -21.04 14.53
N GLY A 470 -11.65 -22.25 14.98
CA GLY A 470 -12.26 -22.86 16.17
C GLY A 470 -13.77 -23.08 15.98
N PRO A 471 -14.65 -22.54 16.84
CA PRO A 471 -16.11 -22.65 16.69
C PRO A 471 -16.69 -21.69 15.65
N LEU A 472 -15.89 -20.81 15.04
CA LEU A 472 -16.37 -19.84 14.05
C LEU A 472 -16.43 -20.48 12.65
N PRO A 473 -17.59 -20.45 11.96
CA PRO A 473 -17.75 -20.99 10.61
C PRO A 473 -16.95 -20.18 9.57
N PRO A 474 -16.67 -20.78 8.39
CA PRO A 474 -15.94 -20.12 7.33
C PRO A 474 -16.72 -18.91 6.78
N LEU A 475 -15.99 -17.87 6.41
CA LEU A 475 -16.54 -16.63 5.86
C LEU A 475 -15.92 -16.35 4.50
N ARG A 476 -16.63 -15.57 3.68
CA ARG A 476 -16.14 -15.03 2.42
C ARG A 476 -16.28 -13.53 2.43
N LEU A 477 -15.16 -12.84 2.20
CA LEU A 477 -15.08 -11.39 2.08
C LEU A 477 -15.07 -11.03 0.59
N GLU A 478 -15.96 -10.15 0.16
CA GLU A 478 -16.04 -9.70 -1.23
C GLU A 478 -15.50 -8.28 -1.34
N HIS A 479 -14.54 -8.08 -2.24
CA HIS A 479 -13.83 -6.85 -2.58
C HIS A 479 -13.34 -6.00 -1.39
N ALA A 480 -12.03 -5.77 -1.29
CA ALA A 480 -11.45 -4.92 -0.26
C ALA A 480 -11.81 -3.42 -0.43
N MET A 481 -11.73 -2.67 0.67
CA MET A 481 -11.92 -1.20 0.71
C MET A 481 -13.25 -0.72 0.09
N HIS A 482 -14.36 -1.36 0.46
CA HIS A 482 -15.72 -1.09 0.00
C HIS A 482 -15.85 -1.18 -1.52
N GLY A 483 -15.23 -2.19 -2.14
CA GLY A 483 -15.28 -2.39 -3.59
C GLY A 483 -14.22 -1.63 -4.39
N ARG A 484 -13.34 -0.87 -3.73
CA ARG A 484 -12.31 -0.04 -4.41
C ARG A 484 -11.04 -0.80 -4.72
N ARG A 485 -10.86 -2.01 -4.18
CA ARG A 485 -9.62 -2.78 -4.31
C ARG A 485 -9.88 -4.28 -4.31
N LEU A 486 -9.02 -5.04 -4.99
CA LEU A 486 -8.97 -6.50 -4.96
C LEU A 486 -8.03 -6.99 -3.84
N PHE A 487 -8.36 -8.13 -3.24
CA PHE A 487 -7.51 -8.83 -2.29
C PHE A 487 -6.25 -9.36 -3.00
N GLY A 488 -5.09 -9.23 -2.36
CA GLY A 488 -3.84 -9.81 -2.84
C GLY A 488 -3.15 -10.65 -1.78
N SER A 489 -1.92 -11.08 -2.06
CA SER A 489 -1.14 -11.96 -1.18
C SER A 489 -0.87 -11.35 0.20
N ARG A 490 -0.82 -10.01 0.31
CA ARG A 490 -0.65 -9.33 1.60
C ARG A 490 -1.89 -9.42 2.47
N GLU A 491 -3.07 -9.18 1.89
CA GLU A 491 -4.34 -9.33 2.59
C GLU A 491 -4.58 -10.79 2.98
N GLN A 492 -4.21 -11.74 2.12
CA GLN A 492 -4.23 -13.16 2.42
C GLN A 492 -3.34 -13.52 3.61
N ALA A 493 -2.07 -13.10 3.60
CA ALA A 493 -1.13 -13.36 4.68
C ALA A 493 -1.64 -12.80 6.01
N ARG A 494 -2.16 -11.57 5.99
CA ARG A 494 -2.77 -10.94 7.18
C ARG A 494 -3.99 -11.72 7.67
N ALA A 495 -4.88 -12.16 6.79
CA ALA A 495 -6.03 -12.96 7.18
C ALA A 495 -5.59 -14.30 7.80
N SER A 496 -4.60 -14.97 7.23
CA SER A 496 -4.01 -16.19 7.79
C SER A 496 -3.40 -15.94 9.17
N GLU A 497 -2.66 -14.85 9.35
CA GLU A 497 -2.08 -14.47 10.64
C GLU A 497 -3.16 -14.22 11.71
N LEU A 498 -4.20 -13.45 11.38
CA LEU A 498 -5.33 -13.21 12.31
C LEU A 498 -6.05 -14.50 12.69
N CYS A 499 -6.30 -15.39 11.72
CA CYS A 499 -6.93 -16.68 11.99
C CYS A 499 -6.03 -17.57 12.87
N ALA A 500 -4.71 -17.55 12.64
CA ALA A 500 -3.77 -18.32 13.45
C ALA A 500 -3.72 -17.84 14.89
N ILE A 501 -3.58 -16.52 15.12
CA ILE A 501 -3.54 -15.95 16.47
C ILE A 501 -4.88 -16.18 17.19
N LEU A 502 -6.01 -15.99 16.51
CA LEU A 502 -7.34 -16.22 17.10
C LEU A 502 -7.56 -17.71 17.43
N SER A 503 -7.14 -18.63 16.55
CA SER A 503 -7.22 -20.08 16.80
C SER A 503 -6.43 -20.46 18.05
N GLN A 504 -5.20 -19.93 18.19
CA GLN A 504 -4.36 -20.18 19.34
C GLN A 504 -4.97 -19.63 20.63
N ALA A 505 -5.53 -18.42 20.59
CA ALA A 505 -6.19 -17.81 21.74
C ALA A 505 -7.42 -18.61 22.20
N LEU A 506 -8.25 -19.07 21.25
CA LEU A 506 -9.41 -19.91 21.53
C LEU A 506 -8.99 -21.27 22.10
N ALA A 507 -8.00 -21.93 21.49
CA ALA A 507 -7.50 -23.23 21.97
C ALA A 507 -6.95 -23.14 23.40
N SER A 508 -6.18 -22.10 23.72
CA SER A 508 -5.65 -21.85 25.06
C SER A 508 -6.76 -21.68 26.10
N ARG A 509 -7.80 -20.90 25.76
CA ARG A 509 -8.97 -20.70 26.63
C ARG A 509 -9.72 -22.00 26.89
N PHE A 510 -10.06 -22.75 25.85
CA PHE A 510 -10.81 -24.00 26.00
C PHE A 510 -10.02 -25.04 26.80
N ALA A 511 -8.71 -25.13 26.59
CA ALA A 511 -7.84 -26.00 27.39
C ALA A 511 -7.84 -25.60 28.88
N HIS A 512 -7.82 -24.29 29.18
CA HIS A 512 -7.88 -23.79 30.55
C HIS A 512 -9.23 -24.06 31.22
N GLU A 513 -10.34 -23.83 30.52
CA GLU A 513 -11.69 -24.12 31.02
C GLU A 513 -11.89 -25.62 31.28
N GLN A 514 -11.38 -26.47 30.38
CA GLN A 514 -11.44 -27.91 30.53
C GLN A 514 -10.59 -28.39 31.72
N GLY A 515 -9.34 -27.93 31.84
CA GLY A 515 -8.49 -28.27 32.98
C GLY A 515 -9.09 -27.82 34.32
N ALA A 516 -9.69 -26.63 34.36
CA ALA A 516 -10.38 -26.14 35.55
C ALA A 516 -11.63 -26.97 35.89
N ALA A 517 -12.37 -27.46 34.89
CA ALA A 517 -13.52 -28.33 35.09
C ALA A 517 -13.11 -29.72 35.58
N GLU A 518 -12.08 -30.31 35.00
CA GLU A 518 -11.52 -31.60 35.41
C GLU A 518 -11.00 -31.55 36.84
N GLU A 519 -10.29 -30.48 37.22
CA GLU A 519 -9.80 -30.29 38.58
C GLU A 519 -10.94 -30.11 39.59
N ARG A 520 -11.98 -29.32 39.25
CA ARG A 520 -13.19 -29.20 40.08
C ARG A 520 -13.87 -30.54 40.31
N GLN A 521 -13.95 -31.37 39.27
CA GLN A 521 -14.57 -32.69 39.35
C GLN A 521 -13.73 -33.66 40.19
N ARG A 522 -12.40 -33.65 40.02
CA ARG A 522 -11.47 -34.42 40.85
C ARG A 522 -11.62 -34.05 42.33
N ILE A 523 -11.61 -32.76 42.65
CA ILE A 523 -11.82 -32.26 44.02
C ILE A 523 -13.16 -32.73 44.56
N THR A 524 -14.24 -32.65 43.78
CA THR A 524 -15.57 -33.12 44.21
C THR A 524 -15.61 -34.62 44.48
N SER A 525 -14.90 -35.42 43.68
CA SER A 525 -14.76 -36.86 43.90
C SER A 525 -13.98 -37.17 45.19
N ASP A 526 -12.80 -36.58 45.35
CA ASP A 526 -11.95 -36.77 46.54
C ASP A 526 -12.68 -36.34 47.82
N MET A 527 -13.48 -35.26 47.74
CA MET A 527 -14.34 -34.80 48.83
C MET A 527 -15.39 -35.86 49.20
N HIS A 528 -16.12 -36.39 48.22
CA HIS A 528 -17.21 -37.33 48.45
C HIS A 528 -16.69 -38.61 49.15
N ASP A 529 -15.52 -39.09 48.76
CA ASP A 529 -14.97 -40.36 49.25
C ASP A 529 -14.39 -40.25 50.67
N ASN A 530 -13.62 -39.20 50.97
CA ASN A 530 -12.98 -39.06 52.28
C ASN A 530 -13.99 -38.61 53.38
N ILE A 531 -14.82 -37.61 53.08
CA ILE A 531 -15.82 -37.08 54.03
C ILE A 531 -16.92 -38.12 54.29
N GLY A 532 -17.36 -38.83 53.26
CA GLY A 532 -18.38 -39.87 53.37
C GLY A 532 -17.96 -40.99 54.33
N VAL A 533 -16.73 -41.46 54.22
CA VAL A 533 -16.18 -42.52 55.09
C VAL A 533 -16.04 -42.06 56.54
N GLN A 534 -15.56 -40.83 56.78
CA GLN A 534 -15.41 -40.30 58.14
C GLN A 534 -16.77 -40.10 58.84
N LEU A 535 -17.78 -39.60 58.12
CA LEU A 535 -19.14 -39.43 58.65
C LEU A 535 -19.83 -40.76 58.93
N LEU A 536 -19.66 -41.76 58.06
CA LEU A 536 -20.13 -43.14 58.29
C LEU A 536 -19.46 -43.75 59.53
N GLY A 537 -18.16 -43.51 59.71
CA GLY A 537 -17.41 -43.91 60.91
C GLY A 537 -17.94 -43.24 62.18
N ALA A 538 -18.28 -41.96 62.12
CA ALA A 538 -18.86 -41.21 63.23
C ALA A 538 -20.28 -41.70 63.59
N LEU A 539 -21.11 -42.00 62.59
CA LEU A 539 -22.48 -42.49 62.79
C LEU A 539 -22.53 -43.89 63.44
N HIS A 540 -21.55 -44.75 63.17
CA HIS A 540 -21.48 -46.10 63.73
C HIS A 540 -20.64 -46.22 65.00
N SER A 541 -19.95 -45.16 65.44
CA SER A 541 -19.21 -45.15 66.69
C SER A 541 -20.17 -45.10 67.90
N ARG A 542 -20.03 -46.06 68.82
CA ARG A 542 -20.76 -46.11 70.09
C ARG A 542 -20.07 -45.37 71.23
N ASP A 543 -18.82 -44.95 71.02
CA ASP A 543 -18.05 -44.14 71.96
C ASP A 543 -18.32 -42.64 71.68
N PRO A 544 -18.92 -41.89 72.64
CA PRO A 544 -19.22 -40.47 72.49
C PRO A 544 -17.97 -39.63 72.21
N VAL A 545 -16.83 -39.97 72.81
CA VAL A 545 -15.58 -39.21 72.66
C VAL A 545 -15.05 -39.37 71.24
N ARG A 546 -14.99 -40.60 70.75
CA ARG A 546 -14.53 -40.90 69.38
C ARG A 546 -15.47 -40.38 68.30
N LYS A 547 -16.77 -40.33 68.59
CA LYS A 547 -17.77 -39.73 67.68
C LYS A 547 -17.58 -38.22 67.54
N ASP A 548 -17.40 -37.52 68.66
CA ASP A 548 -17.14 -36.09 68.66
C ASP A 548 -15.80 -35.74 67.99
N GLU A 549 -14.78 -36.58 68.16
CA GLU A 549 -13.50 -36.45 67.45
C GLU A 549 -13.67 -36.57 65.93
N LEU A 550 -14.33 -37.62 65.45
CA LEU A 550 -14.54 -37.83 64.01
C LEU A 550 -15.37 -36.71 63.37
N ILE A 551 -16.39 -36.19 64.08
CA ILE A 551 -17.20 -35.06 63.60
C ILE A 551 -16.36 -33.77 63.55
N ARG A 552 -15.52 -33.52 64.57
CA ARG A 552 -14.64 -32.34 64.59
C ARG A 552 -13.58 -32.41 63.50
N ASP A 553 -12.97 -33.57 63.28
CA ASP A 553 -11.99 -33.77 62.21
C ASP A 553 -12.65 -33.59 60.84
N THR A 554 -13.85 -34.16 60.63
CA THR A 554 -14.61 -33.96 59.38
C THR A 554 -14.97 -32.47 59.16
N LEU A 555 -15.39 -31.75 60.20
CA LEU A 555 -15.70 -30.33 60.13
C LEU A 555 -14.45 -29.47 59.91
N ALA A 556 -13.30 -29.87 60.45
CA ALA A 556 -12.02 -29.22 60.21
C ALA A 556 -11.59 -29.41 58.76
N ASP A 557 -11.70 -30.63 58.22
CA ASP A 557 -11.39 -30.96 56.82
C ASP A 557 -12.32 -30.19 55.85
N LEU A 558 -13.63 -30.16 56.09
CA LEU A 558 -14.59 -29.36 55.32
C LEU A 558 -14.26 -27.87 55.35
N ARG A 559 -13.91 -27.34 56.52
CA ARG A 559 -13.58 -25.93 56.70
C ARG A 559 -12.24 -25.57 56.07
N GLU A 560 -11.28 -26.49 56.06
CA GLU A 560 -9.99 -26.36 55.37
C GLU A 560 -10.20 -26.34 53.84
N ILE A 561 -11.06 -27.21 53.32
CA ILE A 561 -11.38 -27.27 51.88
C ILE A 561 -12.15 -26.02 51.42
N ILE A 562 -13.18 -25.58 52.16
CA ILE A 562 -13.95 -24.36 51.83
C ILE A 562 -13.05 -23.12 51.86
N ASN A 563 -12.14 -23.02 52.82
CA ASN A 563 -11.26 -21.87 52.94
C ASN A 563 -10.07 -21.90 51.96
N ASN A 564 -9.57 -23.08 51.56
CA ASN A 564 -8.54 -23.19 50.52
C ASN A 564 -9.10 -23.04 49.09
N SER A 565 -10.41 -23.26 48.89
CA SER A 565 -11.07 -23.03 47.60
C SER A 565 -11.48 -21.57 47.38
N ALA A 566 -11.52 -20.75 48.43
CA ALA A 566 -11.56 -19.29 48.34
C ALA A 566 -10.13 -18.75 48.13
N GLY A 567 -9.63 -18.85 46.90
CA GLY A 567 -8.26 -18.54 46.50
C GLY A 567 -7.82 -17.06 46.58
N GLU A 568 -8.08 -16.36 47.68
CA GLU A 568 -7.44 -15.07 47.95
C GLU A 568 -6.11 -15.28 48.68
N ARG A 569 -5.02 -14.91 48.02
CA ARG A 569 -3.65 -14.91 48.58
C ARG A 569 -3.53 -13.78 49.60
N LEU A 570 -4.08 -13.96 50.80
CA LEU A 570 -3.91 -13.03 51.91
C LEU A 570 -2.44 -13.00 52.34
N THR A 571 -1.88 -11.81 52.47
CA THR A 571 -0.57 -11.59 53.08
C THR A 571 -0.59 -11.91 54.57
N LEU A 572 0.58 -12.17 55.17
CA LEU A 572 0.67 -12.42 56.63
C LEU A 572 0.12 -11.23 57.44
N ALA A 573 0.35 -10.01 56.98
CA ALA A 573 -0.15 -8.80 57.62
C ALA A 573 -1.69 -8.73 57.61
N GLU A 574 -2.31 -9.03 56.47
CA GLU A 574 -3.78 -9.08 56.33
C GLU A 574 -4.38 -10.18 57.21
N LEU A 575 -3.78 -11.39 57.21
CA LEU A 575 -4.20 -12.48 58.09
C LEU A 575 -4.17 -12.06 59.57
N MET A 576 -3.07 -11.45 60.02
CA MET A 576 -2.91 -11.05 61.42
C MET A 576 -3.85 -9.91 61.80
N ALA A 577 -4.18 -9.01 60.88
CA ALA A 577 -5.21 -8.00 61.09
C ALA A 577 -6.60 -8.62 61.26
N ASP A 578 -6.99 -9.54 60.37
CA ASP A 578 -8.27 -10.25 60.46
C ASP A 578 -8.40 -11.05 61.76
N LEU A 579 -7.36 -11.82 62.10
CA LEU A 579 -7.36 -12.62 63.32
C LEU A 579 -7.39 -11.76 64.57
N ARG A 580 -6.76 -10.57 64.56
CA ARG A 580 -6.84 -9.64 65.69
C ARG A 580 -8.28 -9.22 65.96
N VAL A 581 -9.04 -8.88 64.92
CA VAL A 581 -10.44 -8.48 65.05
C VAL A 581 -11.28 -9.66 65.54
N GLU A 582 -11.18 -10.81 64.86
CA GLU A 582 -11.92 -12.03 65.21
C GLU A 582 -11.71 -12.45 66.67
N ILE A 583 -10.47 -12.43 67.13
CA ILE A 583 -10.11 -12.89 68.48
C ILE A 583 -10.43 -11.84 69.54
N ALA A 584 -10.28 -10.55 69.23
CA ALA A 584 -10.71 -9.50 70.12
C ALA A 584 -12.23 -9.58 70.37
N ASP A 585 -13.02 -9.79 69.32
CA ASP A 585 -14.48 -9.96 69.42
C ASP A 585 -14.83 -11.21 70.24
N LEU A 586 -14.16 -12.33 69.96
CA LEU A 586 -14.39 -13.57 70.68
C LEU A 586 -14.06 -13.44 72.18
N LEU A 587 -12.88 -12.91 72.53
CA LEU A 587 -12.45 -12.80 73.93
C LEU A 587 -13.25 -11.74 74.70
N SER A 588 -13.60 -10.62 74.06
CA SER A 588 -14.42 -9.58 74.68
C SER A 588 -15.84 -10.07 75.00
N SER A 589 -16.41 -10.93 74.16
CA SER A 589 -17.74 -11.52 74.37
C SER A 589 -17.85 -12.36 75.66
N VAL A 590 -16.72 -12.82 76.18
CA VAL A 590 -16.62 -13.61 77.42
C VAL A 590 -15.83 -12.90 78.53
N GLY A 591 -15.49 -11.62 78.35
CA GLY A 591 -14.85 -10.78 79.37
C GLY A 591 -13.35 -11.02 79.57
N ILE A 592 -12.63 -11.58 78.59
CA ILE A 592 -11.19 -11.85 78.65
C ILE A 592 -10.41 -10.76 77.90
N GLY A 593 -9.34 -10.25 78.50
CA GLY A 593 -8.46 -9.25 77.90
C GLY A 593 -7.54 -9.83 76.82
N LEU A 594 -7.24 -9.04 75.78
CA LEU A 594 -6.30 -9.41 74.71
C LEU A 594 -5.07 -8.49 74.71
N VAL A 595 -3.88 -9.08 74.79
CA VAL A 595 -2.61 -8.40 74.51
C VAL A 595 -2.10 -8.87 73.14
N TRP A 596 -1.97 -7.96 72.19
CA TRP A 596 -1.59 -8.29 70.81
C TRP A 596 -0.30 -7.55 70.39
N GLN A 597 0.76 -8.30 70.09
CA GLN A 597 2.07 -7.77 69.70
C GLN A 597 2.58 -8.44 68.42
N VAL A 598 2.50 -7.77 67.28
CA VAL A 598 3.07 -8.29 66.01
C VAL A 598 4.19 -7.34 65.60
N ASP A 599 5.41 -7.87 65.58
CA ASP A 599 6.64 -7.13 65.29
C ASP A 599 7.49 -7.93 64.29
N THR A 600 7.02 -7.96 63.04
CA THR A 600 7.69 -8.63 61.91
C THR A 600 7.17 -8.07 60.58
N GLN A 601 8.01 -8.12 59.54
CA GLN A 601 7.62 -7.92 58.14
C GLN A 601 7.84 -9.18 57.29
N ALA A 602 7.99 -10.34 57.93
CA ALA A 602 8.22 -11.59 57.20
C ALA A 602 7.02 -11.94 56.32
N GLU A 603 7.28 -12.44 55.11
CA GLU A 603 6.29 -13.13 54.30
C GLU A 603 6.36 -14.63 54.54
N LEU A 604 5.21 -15.28 54.53
CA LEU A 604 5.09 -16.73 54.67
C LEU A 604 4.46 -17.32 53.42
N LEU A 605 4.87 -18.54 53.07
CA LEU A 605 4.20 -19.31 52.02
C LEU A 605 2.71 -19.48 52.37
N PRO A 606 1.79 -19.53 51.38
CA PRO A 606 0.35 -19.64 51.63
C PRO A 606 -0.05 -20.80 52.56
N GLN A 607 0.62 -21.94 52.44
CA GLN A 607 0.45 -23.10 53.33
C GLN A 607 0.81 -22.80 54.80
N SER A 608 1.82 -21.96 55.02
CA SER A 608 2.26 -21.53 56.35
C SER A 608 1.30 -20.51 56.96
N VAL A 609 0.69 -19.66 56.13
CA VAL A 609 -0.38 -18.71 56.52
C VAL A 609 -1.63 -19.47 57.01
N ALA A 610 -2.07 -20.50 56.27
CA ALA A 610 -3.21 -21.33 56.67
C ALA A 610 -2.97 -22.12 57.96
N ALA A 611 -1.78 -22.69 58.14
CA ALA A 611 -1.41 -23.39 59.36
C ALA A 611 -1.35 -22.45 60.57
N MET A 612 -0.80 -21.25 60.40
CA MET A 612 -0.75 -20.23 61.45
C MET A 612 -2.16 -19.85 61.93
N ARG A 613 -3.09 -19.60 61.00
CA ARG A 613 -4.50 -19.32 61.33
C ARG A 613 -5.11 -20.43 62.20
N SER A 614 -4.85 -21.69 61.84
CA SER A 614 -5.40 -22.86 62.53
C SER A 614 -4.81 -23.05 63.92
N ILE A 615 -3.48 -22.93 64.04
CA ILE A 615 -2.76 -23.05 65.33
C ILE A 615 -3.23 -21.97 66.30
N LEU A 616 -3.37 -20.73 65.84
CA LEU A 616 -3.72 -19.59 66.67
C LEU A 616 -5.17 -19.68 67.18
N ARG A 617 -6.12 -20.11 66.33
CA ARG A 617 -7.50 -20.38 66.74
C ARG A 617 -7.60 -21.51 67.76
N GLU A 618 -6.89 -22.62 67.55
CA GLU A 618 -6.92 -23.76 68.49
C GLU A 618 -6.28 -23.39 69.84
N ALA A 619 -5.18 -22.61 69.82
CA ALA A 619 -4.54 -22.11 71.05
C ALA A 619 -5.48 -21.22 71.87
N VAL A 620 -6.16 -20.26 71.22
CA VAL A 620 -7.17 -19.41 71.88
C VAL A 620 -8.37 -20.23 72.36
N GLY A 621 -8.85 -21.18 71.55
CA GLY A 621 -9.91 -22.10 71.94
C GLY A 621 -9.56 -22.96 73.16
N ASN A 622 -8.28 -23.31 73.33
CA ASN A 622 -7.81 -24.02 74.52
C ASN A 622 -7.77 -23.11 75.75
N ALA A 623 -7.32 -21.86 75.61
CA ALA A 623 -7.37 -20.89 76.71
C ALA A 623 -8.82 -20.69 77.21
N LEU A 624 -9.77 -20.53 76.28
CA LEU A 624 -11.20 -20.38 76.58
C LEU A 624 -11.81 -21.59 77.30
N ARG A 625 -11.50 -22.81 76.86
CA ARG A 625 -12.12 -24.03 77.40
C ARG A 625 -11.46 -24.53 78.68
N HIS A 626 -10.16 -24.24 78.87
CA HIS A 626 -9.35 -24.95 79.84
C HIS A 626 -8.54 -24.08 80.79
N ALA A 627 -8.23 -22.82 80.46
CA ALA A 627 -7.26 -22.05 81.25
C ALA A 627 -7.89 -21.28 82.44
N GLU A 628 -9.19 -20.95 82.40
CA GLU A 628 -9.80 -19.99 83.33
C GLU A 628 -9.03 -18.65 83.38
N ALA A 629 -8.49 -18.25 82.23
CA ALA A 629 -7.67 -17.05 82.08
C ALA A 629 -8.53 -15.78 82.07
N THR A 630 -7.99 -14.69 82.62
CA THR A 630 -8.54 -13.34 82.50
C THR A 630 -7.90 -12.55 81.36
N THR A 631 -6.73 -12.98 80.88
CA THR A 631 -5.98 -12.34 79.80
C THR A 631 -5.29 -13.37 78.92
N VAL A 632 -5.35 -13.17 77.60
CA VAL A 632 -4.59 -13.92 76.60
C VAL A 632 -3.64 -12.96 75.86
N GLY A 633 -2.39 -13.35 75.74
CA GLY A 633 -1.35 -12.65 75.00
C GLY A 633 -0.99 -13.39 73.72
N ILE A 634 -0.88 -12.67 72.61
CA ILE A 634 -0.43 -13.18 71.33
C ILE A 634 0.71 -12.31 70.84
N ARG A 635 1.86 -12.94 70.56
CA ARG A 635 3.04 -12.29 70.01
C ARG A 635 3.55 -13.01 68.78
N LEU A 636 3.85 -12.25 67.73
CA LEU A 636 4.52 -12.74 66.52
C LEU A 636 5.75 -11.87 66.26
N ALA A 637 6.94 -12.47 66.22
CA ALA A 637 8.18 -11.73 66.02
C ALA A 637 9.23 -12.57 65.28
N ASP A 638 10.18 -11.88 64.64
CA ASP A 638 11.37 -12.50 64.08
C ASP A 638 12.31 -13.02 65.18
N GLY A 639 12.76 -14.28 65.07
CA GLY A 639 13.69 -14.93 65.99
C GLY A 639 14.90 -15.54 65.28
N ALA A 640 15.83 -16.12 66.05
CA ALA A 640 16.99 -16.81 65.49
C ALA A 640 16.54 -18.07 64.72
N GLY A 641 16.62 -18.03 63.38
CA GLY A 641 16.29 -19.15 62.50
C GLY A 641 14.89 -19.15 61.91
N GLY A 642 14.04 -18.15 62.19
CA GLY A 642 12.69 -18.10 61.64
C GLY A 642 11.72 -17.20 62.41
N LEU A 643 10.43 -17.34 62.10
CA LEU A 643 9.36 -16.58 62.71
C LEU A 643 8.82 -17.31 63.95
N VAL A 644 8.60 -16.59 65.04
CA VAL A 644 8.15 -17.16 66.32
C VAL A 644 6.78 -16.62 66.67
N LEU A 645 5.79 -17.52 66.67
CA LEU A 645 4.45 -17.26 67.20
C LEU A 645 4.41 -17.74 68.66
N MET A 646 3.99 -16.85 69.55
CA MET A 646 3.81 -17.15 70.96
C MET A 646 2.38 -16.80 71.38
N VAL A 647 1.71 -17.73 72.04
CA VAL A 647 0.42 -17.54 72.69
C VAL A 647 0.58 -17.84 74.18
N ALA A 648 0.25 -16.90 75.05
CA ALA A 648 0.32 -17.06 76.49
C ALA A 648 -1.01 -16.70 77.16
N ASP A 649 -1.31 -17.33 78.29
CA ASP A 649 -2.45 -16.98 79.14
C ASP A 649 -2.01 -16.75 80.60
N ASP A 650 -2.85 -16.08 81.38
CA ASP A 650 -2.70 -15.88 82.84
C ASP A 650 -3.52 -16.87 83.68
N GLY A 651 -3.97 -17.97 83.06
CA GLY A 651 -4.82 -18.96 83.68
C GLY A 651 -4.08 -19.94 84.59
N LYS A 652 -4.78 -21.01 85.02
CA LYS A 652 -4.23 -22.00 85.97
C LYS A 652 -2.99 -22.73 85.45
N GLY A 653 -2.79 -22.73 84.13
CA GLY A 653 -1.73 -23.47 83.45
C GLY A 653 -1.87 -24.98 83.62
N PHE A 654 -1.08 -25.75 82.90
CA PHE A 654 -0.93 -27.18 83.13
C PHE A 654 0.53 -27.58 82.96
N ASP A 655 0.90 -28.68 83.59
CA ASP A 655 2.21 -29.29 83.37
C ASP A 655 2.11 -30.23 82.15
N PRO A 656 2.79 -29.92 81.03
CA PRO A 656 2.71 -30.70 79.81
C PRO A 656 3.36 -32.09 79.92
N GLU A 657 4.19 -32.36 80.95
CA GLU A 657 4.77 -33.70 81.16
C GLU A 657 3.81 -34.67 81.86
N THR A 658 2.87 -34.15 82.66
CA THR A 658 1.93 -34.96 83.44
C THR A 658 0.51 -34.99 82.86
N ALA A 659 0.19 -34.10 81.90
CA ALA A 659 -1.11 -34.05 81.23
C ALA A 659 -1.17 -34.94 79.97
N THR A 660 -2.22 -35.74 79.81
CA THR A 660 -2.52 -36.40 78.54
C THR A 660 -2.81 -35.36 77.46
N ALA A 661 -1.95 -35.29 76.44
CA ALA A 661 -2.12 -34.37 75.33
C ALA A 661 -3.42 -34.67 74.56
N GLY A 662 -4.42 -33.79 74.68
CA GLY A 662 -5.63 -33.86 73.88
C GLY A 662 -5.37 -33.61 72.38
N ASN A 663 -6.34 -33.93 71.53
CA ASN A 663 -6.20 -33.84 70.07
C ASN A 663 -5.78 -32.45 69.57
N GLY A 664 -6.22 -31.37 70.23
CA GLY A 664 -5.85 -30.00 69.87
C GLY A 664 -4.33 -29.75 69.88
N LEU A 665 -3.62 -30.16 70.95
CA LEU A 665 -2.17 -30.01 71.05
C LEU A 665 -1.42 -30.90 70.04
N ARG A 666 -1.93 -32.11 69.79
CA ARG A 666 -1.37 -33.04 68.79
C ARG A 666 -1.51 -32.48 67.37
N ASN A 667 -2.67 -31.92 67.04
CA ASN A 667 -2.95 -31.35 65.73
C ASN A 667 -2.11 -30.09 65.48
N MET A 668 -1.99 -29.21 66.48
CA MET A 668 -1.09 -28.05 66.39
C MET A 668 0.37 -28.47 66.19
N ARG A 669 0.85 -29.48 66.94
CA ARG A 669 2.21 -30.01 66.79
C ARG A 669 2.44 -30.61 65.41
N SER A 670 1.50 -31.42 64.92
CA SER A 670 1.57 -32.03 63.59
C SER A 670 1.63 -30.96 62.49
N ARG A 671 0.81 -29.91 62.58
CA ARG A 671 0.79 -28.80 61.60
C ARG A 671 2.08 -27.98 61.64
N ALA A 672 2.65 -27.75 62.83
CA ALA A 672 3.96 -27.11 62.95
C ALA A 672 5.07 -27.96 62.33
N THR A 673 5.11 -29.27 62.62
CA THR A 673 6.11 -30.20 62.07
C THR A 673 5.99 -30.37 60.55
N ALA A 674 4.78 -30.38 59.99
CA ALA A 674 4.57 -30.45 58.54
C ALA A 674 5.19 -29.26 57.78
N LEU A 675 5.42 -28.14 58.46
CA LEU A 675 6.08 -26.95 57.94
C LEU A 675 7.55 -26.85 58.36
N ASN A 676 8.18 -27.97 58.72
CA ASN A 676 9.54 -28.04 59.27
C ASN A 676 9.74 -27.17 60.53
N GLY A 677 8.65 -26.83 61.22
CA GLY A 677 8.64 -26.04 62.44
C GLY A 677 8.66 -26.89 63.70
N ALA A 678 8.82 -26.22 64.83
CA ALA A 678 8.81 -26.82 66.16
C ALA A 678 7.80 -26.12 67.06
N MET A 679 7.09 -26.89 67.87
CA MET A 679 6.14 -26.38 68.86
C MET A 679 6.55 -26.84 70.27
N THR A 680 6.69 -25.89 71.18
CA THR A 680 6.93 -26.14 72.60
C THR A 680 5.77 -25.60 73.41
N VAL A 681 5.36 -26.35 74.42
CA VAL A 681 4.36 -25.93 75.40
C VAL A 681 5.04 -25.96 76.75
N SER A 682 4.90 -24.89 77.52
CA SER A 682 5.48 -24.79 78.85
C SER A 682 4.52 -24.05 79.78
N ARG A 683 4.70 -24.28 81.08
CA ARG A 683 4.16 -23.41 82.11
C ARG A 683 5.22 -22.40 82.49
N GLY A 684 4.92 -21.11 82.42
CA GLY A 684 5.96 -20.10 82.59
C GLY A 684 5.43 -18.69 82.67
N ALA A 685 6.37 -17.75 82.80
CA ALA A 685 6.08 -16.33 82.75
C ALA A 685 6.46 -15.77 81.37
N ALA A 686 5.48 -15.36 80.58
CA ALA A 686 5.70 -14.71 79.27
C ALA A 686 4.70 -13.56 79.11
N MET A 687 5.12 -12.46 78.45
CA MET A 687 4.27 -11.27 78.25
C MET A 687 3.64 -10.70 79.54
N GLY A 688 4.31 -10.87 80.69
CA GLY A 688 3.79 -10.45 81.99
C GLY A 688 2.72 -11.37 82.60
N MET A 689 2.37 -12.47 81.92
CA MET A 689 1.35 -13.45 82.32
C MET A 689 2.02 -14.69 82.92
N ARG A 690 1.32 -15.38 83.85
CA ARG A 690 1.80 -16.61 84.51
C ARG A 690 0.76 -17.73 84.37
N GLY A 691 0.81 -18.42 83.24
CA GLY A 691 -0.12 -19.51 82.91
C GLY A 691 0.52 -20.46 81.91
N THR A 692 -0.21 -20.82 80.85
CA THR A 692 0.32 -21.64 79.74
C THR A 692 1.03 -20.75 78.73
N VAL A 693 2.16 -21.23 78.18
CA VAL A 693 2.86 -20.61 77.06
C VAL A 693 3.02 -21.64 75.94
N ILE A 694 2.49 -21.31 74.77
CA ILE A 694 2.66 -22.08 73.53
C ILE A 694 3.54 -21.27 72.61
N GLU A 695 4.71 -21.82 72.25
CA GLU A 695 5.64 -21.21 71.30
C GLU A 695 5.75 -22.12 70.08
N VAL A 696 5.57 -21.54 68.89
CA VAL A 696 5.70 -22.21 67.60
C VAL A 696 6.70 -21.46 66.74
N ARG A 697 7.71 -22.18 66.26
CA ARG A 697 8.76 -21.66 65.38
C ARG A 697 8.54 -22.16 63.97
N PHE A 698 8.49 -21.23 63.02
CA PHE A 698 8.43 -21.51 61.59
C PHE A 698 9.78 -21.16 60.96
N PRO A 699 10.47 -22.11 60.28
CA PRO A 699 11.74 -21.82 59.64
C PRO A 699 11.57 -20.80 58.51
N ARG A 700 12.61 -20.00 58.27
CA ARG A 700 12.61 -18.97 57.20
C ARG A 700 12.87 -19.55 55.81
N GLU A 701 13.24 -20.83 55.70
CA GLU A 701 13.48 -21.49 54.42
C GLU A 701 12.17 -21.73 53.67
N GLY A 702 11.98 -20.96 52.59
CA GLY A 702 10.78 -20.95 51.76
C GLY A 702 10.39 -19.57 51.25
N VAL A 703 11.04 -18.49 51.72
CA VAL A 703 10.87 -17.15 51.14
C VAL A 703 11.83 -17.02 49.95
N ALA A 704 11.29 -17.15 48.74
CA ALA A 704 12.01 -16.74 47.53
C ALA A 704 12.36 -15.25 47.66
N ALA A 705 13.63 -14.90 47.42
CA ALA A 705 14.08 -13.52 47.29
C ALA A 705 13.47 -12.84 46.07
#